data_AF-A0A1F6LL99-F1
#
_entry.id   AF-A0A1F6LL99-F1
#
_cell.length_a   1.000
_cell.length_b   1.000
_cell.length_c   1.000
_cell.angle_alpha   90.00
_cell.angle_beta   90.00
_cell.angle_gamma   90.00
#
_symmetry.space_group_name_H-M   'P 1'
#
loop_
_entity.id
_entity.type
_entity.pdbx_description
1 polymer ?
#
loop_
_entity_poly.entity_id
_entity_poly.type
_entity_poly.pdbx_seq_one_letter_code
_entity_poly.pdbx_strand_id
1 'polypeptide(L)'
;MPHLFVSAVEENFDPNYIISDEEIQNSKSMTREDIQAFLKDYNSYLVDYRGPDINGVNRTASDIIYRAAIDHKINPKYLLVKLQKEQSLITTNSPTQKQLDWATGYGICDSCSMNDPALQKHKGFGIQVDSAAAIIRWYYDNLLIQPWIKRTGQTYSIDGMTIRPATLATAFLYTYTPHVHGNKNFWNLWQKWFDQVYPNGSLVKGLNSSTIYLIQDGIKRPFKNMSALITRFDPKYILPVPEVELNNYELGTEISLPNYSILKNSNDYYLLDYDSIRPFASYNVVKSLGYHPDEIIEVNSSDISTFSLGNTIIEGTSTPLGRILKIKENKQLYYINDGKYYPITDEAIAKINYPNIDIENTSAIELANFTPGEPLKLRDGTLFGITGSNKIYVVENSKKRHIASEDVFNGLGFDWNNIIWVDEFTGLNHPTGQPLYLKRQIQIADNTTIAPSINVEPVNEKMIKTPASETKYIGNTFDTNINTYLIADYVTGEIISGKNIDDIRPIASFAKVMTAYQLMKEGINLNGSKTYDPTDHKATYHTFRIVEGEKLFNRDLLYAGLISSLNTAMRMLVDSVEEDESKFISRMNTTAKELGLKNTIFDSVTGENLGTKSTAREYLTIYKKAINNNEVNTLLGLKSYEYDELKDIDGLPHHYDDHTNQLVQQTHTAYNIINSKTGYLDEAGDGLAMLVQRNKDAKKFIIITMGNPDHSNRFLAPDQLTNWAMSNL
;
A
#
# COMPACT_ATOMS: atom_id res chain seq x y z
N MET A 1 7.80 19.17 51.02
CA MET A 1 8.40 19.17 49.66
C MET A 1 9.48 18.12 49.69
N PRO A 2 9.50 17.13 48.77
CA PRO A 2 9.23 17.20 47.32
C PRO A 2 7.93 16.41 46.96
N HIS A 3 7.56 16.01 45.73
CA HIS A 3 8.22 15.95 44.40
C HIS A 3 7.34 16.53 43.27
N LEU A 4 7.99 17.08 42.25
CA LEU A 4 7.43 17.21 40.90
C LEU A 4 7.51 15.85 40.21
N PHE A 5 6.40 15.41 39.60
CA PHE A 5 6.41 14.42 38.53
C PHE A 5 5.84 15.06 37.27
N VAL A 6 6.62 15.02 36.19
CA VAL A 6 6.16 15.34 34.84
C VAL A 6 5.45 14.11 34.31
N SER A 7 4.17 14.23 33.93
CA SER A 7 3.49 13.18 33.16
C SER A 7 3.93 13.28 31.70
N ALA A 8 4.46 12.18 31.15
CA ALA A 8 4.75 12.09 29.72
C ALA A 8 3.45 12.34 28.90
N VAL A 9 3.58 13.13 27.84
CA VAL A 9 2.44 13.54 27.00
C VAL A 9 2.08 12.43 26.00
N GLU A 10 0.79 12.30 25.73
CA GLU A 10 0.22 11.28 24.84
C GLU A 10 0.32 11.74 23.37
N GLU A 11 1.33 11.28 22.61
CA GLU A 11 1.69 11.97 21.35
C GLU A 11 0.94 11.58 20.04
N ASN A 12 0.23 10.44 19.96
CA ASN A 12 -0.22 9.91 18.64
C ASN A 12 -1.74 9.95 18.34
N PHE A 13 -2.61 10.35 19.27
CA PHE A 13 -4.05 10.45 19.00
C PHE A 13 -4.44 11.85 18.51
N ASP A 14 -4.80 11.99 17.23
CA ASP A 14 -5.37 13.23 16.70
C ASP A 14 -6.91 13.24 16.88
N PRO A 15 -7.46 14.09 17.76
CA PRO A 15 -8.90 14.17 17.93
C PRO A 15 -9.62 14.83 16.74
N ASN A 16 -8.90 15.37 15.75
CA ASN A 16 -9.47 15.91 14.51
C ASN A 16 -9.56 14.87 13.38
N TYR A 17 -8.82 13.76 13.48
CA TYR A 17 -8.79 12.67 12.50
C TYR A 17 -8.75 11.31 13.21
N ILE A 18 -9.93 10.70 13.38
CA ILE A 18 -10.07 9.38 14.03
C ILE A 18 -10.05 8.24 13.01
N ILE A 19 -10.75 8.42 11.90
CA ILE A 19 -10.97 7.43 10.84
C ILE A 19 -11.36 8.13 9.54
N SER A 20 -10.99 7.59 8.38
CA SER A 20 -11.37 8.14 7.08
C SER A 20 -12.82 7.85 6.68
N ASP A 21 -13.34 8.68 5.77
CA ASP A 21 -14.64 8.48 5.12
C ASP A 21 -14.68 7.22 4.25
N GLU A 22 -13.54 6.84 3.68
CA GLU A 22 -13.38 5.60 2.92
C GLU A 22 -13.36 4.38 3.83
N GLU A 23 -12.56 4.40 4.90
CA GLU A 23 -12.52 3.30 5.87
C GLU A 23 -13.89 3.03 6.48
N ILE A 24 -14.63 4.05 6.93
CA ILE A 24 -15.93 3.81 7.59
C ILE A 24 -17.02 3.34 6.62
N GLN A 25 -16.93 3.66 5.33
CA GLN A 25 -17.91 3.27 4.31
C GLN A 25 -17.53 1.97 3.56
N ASN A 26 -16.35 1.39 3.80
CA ASN A 26 -15.92 0.14 3.20
C ASN A 26 -16.66 -1.09 3.79
N SER A 27 -17.92 -1.26 3.41
CA SER A 27 -18.78 -2.37 3.87
C SER A 27 -18.32 -3.76 3.42
N LYS A 28 -17.41 -3.83 2.44
CA LYS A 28 -16.87 -5.09 1.90
C LYS A 28 -15.57 -5.53 2.60
N SER A 29 -15.09 -4.81 3.61
CA SER A 29 -13.77 -5.07 4.21
C SER A 29 -13.68 -6.35 5.06
N MET A 30 -14.78 -7.06 5.29
CA MET A 30 -14.84 -8.39 5.90
C MET A 30 -16.05 -9.16 5.36
N THR A 31 -15.86 -10.46 5.08
CA THR A 31 -16.94 -11.42 4.83
C THR A 31 -17.59 -11.90 6.15
N ARG A 32 -18.66 -12.72 6.06
CA ARG A 32 -19.25 -13.36 7.24
C ARG A 32 -18.23 -14.26 7.94
N GLU A 33 -17.45 -14.95 7.14
CA GLU A 33 -16.42 -15.90 7.52
C GLU A 33 -15.28 -15.18 8.25
N ASP A 34 -14.84 -14.03 7.74
CA ASP A 34 -13.85 -13.16 8.40
C ASP A 34 -14.35 -12.65 9.76
N ILE A 35 -15.61 -12.22 9.85
CA ILE A 35 -16.22 -11.78 11.12
C ILE A 35 -16.31 -12.95 12.10
N GLN A 36 -16.69 -14.14 11.62
CA GLN A 36 -16.77 -15.35 12.45
C GLN A 36 -15.39 -15.81 12.94
N ALA A 37 -14.33 -15.63 12.14
CA ALA A 37 -12.95 -15.90 12.53
C ALA A 37 -12.50 -14.90 13.60
N PHE A 38 -12.64 -13.60 13.36
CA PHE A 38 -12.27 -12.56 14.33
C PHE A 38 -12.93 -12.76 15.70
N LEU A 39 -14.21 -13.16 15.75
CA LEU A 39 -14.87 -13.48 17.02
C LEU A 39 -14.26 -14.70 17.75
N LYS A 40 -13.74 -15.69 17.02
CA LYS A 40 -13.03 -16.85 17.59
C LYS A 40 -11.67 -16.47 18.15
N ASP A 41 -10.93 -15.64 17.42
CA ASP A 41 -9.57 -15.22 17.79
C ASP A 41 -9.55 -14.48 19.14
N TYR A 42 -10.62 -13.75 19.46
CA TYR A 42 -10.82 -13.08 20.76
C TYR A 42 -11.59 -13.90 21.81
N ASN A 43 -11.86 -15.19 21.55
CA ASN A 43 -12.64 -16.08 22.42
C ASN A 43 -14.02 -15.48 22.82
N SER A 44 -14.68 -14.82 21.87
CA SER A 44 -15.94 -14.11 22.10
C SER A 44 -17.10 -15.07 22.32
N TYR A 45 -17.98 -14.75 23.27
CA TYR A 45 -19.30 -15.38 23.37
C TYR A 45 -20.12 -15.28 22.07
N LEU A 46 -19.89 -14.25 21.25
CA LEU A 46 -20.60 -14.05 19.99
C LEU A 46 -20.28 -15.11 18.92
N VAL A 47 -19.25 -15.95 19.11
CA VAL A 47 -18.92 -17.07 18.21
C VAL A 47 -20.13 -18.01 18.04
N ASP A 48 -20.69 -18.44 19.17
CA ASP A 48 -21.80 -19.39 19.22
C ASP A 48 -23.18 -18.72 19.33
N TYR A 49 -23.21 -17.41 19.57
CA TYR A 49 -24.45 -16.65 19.67
C TYR A 49 -25.38 -16.87 18.47
N ARG A 50 -26.66 -17.11 18.77
CA ARG A 50 -27.77 -17.11 17.83
C ARG A 50 -28.87 -16.22 18.39
N GLY A 51 -29.38 -15.30 17.58
CA GLY A 51 -30.50 -14.44 17.98
C GLY A 51 -31.15 -13.72 16.80
N PRO A 52 -32.26 -13.00 17.04
CA PRO A 52 -32.98 -12.28 15.99
C PRO A 52 -32.15 -11.12 15.41
N ASP A 53 -32.19 -10.98 14.08
CA ASP A 53 -31.81 -9.76 13.37
C ASP A 53 -32.89 -8.66 13.49
N ILE A 54 -32.69 -7.52 12.83
CA ILE A 54 -33.65 -6.40 12.79
C ILE A 54 -35.04 -6.81 12.26
N ASN A 55 -35.13 -7.87 11.46
CA ASN A 55 -36.38 -8.42 10.91
C ASN A 55 -36.95 -9.58 11.75
N GLY A 56 -36.35 -9.88 12.92
CA GLY A 56 -36.74 -10.99 13.80
C GLY A 56 -36.25 -12.36 13.34
N VAL A 57 -35.42 -12.46 12.29
CA VAL A 57 -34.92 -13.75 11.79
C VAL A 57 -33.73 -14.21 12.62
N ASN A 58 -33.80 -15.44 13.16
CA ASN A 58 -32.73 -16.00 13.99
C ASN A 58 -31.46 -16.29 13.16
N ARG A 59 -30.33 -15.68 13.54
CA ARG A 59 -29.06 -15.65 12.80
C ARG A 59 -27.85 -15.75 13.72
N THR A 60 -26.69 -16.04 13.14
CA THR A 60 -25.39 -15.93 13.83
C THR A 60 -25.03 -14.45 14.07
N ALA A 61 -24.21 -14.16 15.08
CA ALA A 61 -23.69 -12.80 15.25
C ALA A 61 -22.94 -12.30 14.00
N SER A 62 -22.19 -13.18 13.35
CA SER A 62 -21.44 -12.91 12.11
C SER A 62 -22.34 -12.54 10.92
N ASP A 63 -23.47 -13.22 10.68
CA ASP A 63 -24.42 -12.86 9.62
C ASP A 63 -25.18 -11.57 9.94
N ILE A 64 -25.49 -11.31 11.22
CA ILE A 64 -26.11 -10.05 11.67
C ILE A 64 -25.18 -8.86 11.39
N ILE A 65 -23.92 -8.94 11.83
CA ILE A 65 -22.92 -7.87 11.63
C ILE A 65 -22.66 -7.65 10.14
N TYR A 66 -22.49 -8.72 9.36
CA TYR A 66 -22.27 -8.63 7.91
C TYR A 66 -23.45 -7.96 7.18
N ARG A 67 -24.69 -8.34 7.52
CA ARG A 67 -25.89 -7.77 6.87
C ARG A 67 -26.04 -6.28 7.16
N ALA A 68 -25.96 -5.89 8.43
CA ALA A 68 -25.99 -4.48 8.83
C ALA A 68 -24.90 -3.66 8.12
N ALA A 69 -23.68 -4.20 8.02
CA ALA A 69 -22.58 -3.55 7.29
C ALA A 69 -22.91 -3.35 5.80
N ILE A 70 -23.37 -4.39 5.10
CA ILE A 70 -23.68 -4.34 3.67
C ILE A 70 -24.89 -3.45 3.38
N ASP A 71 -26.00 -3.65 4.09
CA ASP A 71 -27.28 -2.98 3.83
C ASP A 71 -27.18 -1.46 4.06
N HIS A 72 -26.40 -1.04 5.07
CA HIS A 72 -26.15 0.38 5.37
C HIS A 72 -24.84 0.92 4.77
N LYS A 73 -24.09 0.14 4.00
CA LYS A 73 -22.80 0.56 3.40
C LYS A 73 -21.79 1.11 4.45
N ILE A 74 -21.69 0.44 5.60
CA ILE A 74 -20.76 0.76 6.69
C ILE A 74 -19.80 -0.40 6.94
N ASN A 75 -18.57 -0.10 7.33
CA ASN A 75 -17.52 -1.07 7.56
C ASN A 75 -17.82 -2.03 8.74
N PRO A 76 -17.76 -3.36 8.56
CA PRO A 76 -17.99 -4.33 9.64
C PRO A 76 -16.97 -4.24 10.80
N LYS A 77 -15.73 -3.78 10.54
CA LYS A 77 -14.72 -3.52 11.58
C LYS A 77 -15.16 -2.42 12.55
N TYR A 78 -15.88 -1.40 12.06
CA TYR A 78 -16.44 -0.35 12.92
C TYR A 78 -17.48 -0.93 13.88
N LEU A 79 -18.33 -1.86 13.41
CA LEU A 79 -19.30 -2.56 14.25
C LEU A 79 -18.61 -3.43 15.31
N LEU A 80 -17.52 -4.12 14.96
CA LEU A 80 -16.71 -4.89 15.91
C LEU A 80 -16.07 -4.00 17.00
N VAL A 81 -15.46 -2.86 16.63
CA VAL A 81 -14.96 -1.88 17.61
C VAL A 81 -16.09 -1.34 18.48
N LYS A 82 -17.26 -1.03 17.92
CA LYS A 82 -18.43 -0.57 18.68
C LYS A 82 -18.91 -1.61 19.71
N LEU A 83 -19.06 -2.87 19.31
CA LEU A 83 -19.45 -3.96 20.21
C LEU A 83 -18.50 -4.10 21.41
N GLN A 84 -17.20 -3.85 21.19
CA GLN A 84 -16.21 -3.85 22.27
C GLN A 84 -16.24 -2.58 23.12
N LYS A 85 -16.16 -1.40 22.49
CA LYS A 85 -16.09 -0.11 23.18
C LYS A 85 -17.29 0.08 24.12
N GLU A 86 -18.48 -0.33 23.68
CA GLU A 86 -19.73 -0.02 24.38
C GLU A 86 -20.14 -1.10 25.39
N GLN A 87 -19.87 -2.39 25.13
CA GLN A 87 -20.32 -3.51 25.99
C GLN A 87 -19.27 -4.63 26.18
N SER A 88 -18.02 -4.45 25.74
CA SER A 88 -16.93 -5.44 25.79
C SER A 88 -17.25 -6.80 25.17
N LEU A 89 -18.14 -6.83 24.17
CA LEU A 89 -18.71 -8.06 23.63
C LEU A 89 -17.75 -8.91 22.78
N ILE A 90 -16.64 -8.33 22.31
CA ILE A 90 -15.64 -9.08 21.53
C ILE A 90 -14.75 -9.89 22.46
N THR A 91 -14.29 -9.33 23.58
CA THR A 91 -13.34 -9.99 24.48
C THR A 91 -13.98 -10.70 25.69
N THR A 92 -15.31 -10.71 25.80
CA THR A 92 -16.02 -11.43 26.87
C THR A 92 -16.58 -12.77 26.37
N ASN A 93 -16.37 -13.81 27.16
CA ASN A 93 -16.95 -15.15 26.96
C ASN A 93 -18.22 -15.38 27.82
N SER A 94 -18.67 -14.40 28.60
CA SER A 94 -19.84 -14.51 29.48
C SER A 94 -20.55 -13.15 29.67
N PRO A 95 -21.14 -12.59 28.59
CA PRO A 95 -21.88 -11.33 28.67
C PRO A 95 -23.21 -11.49 29.41
N THR A 96 -23.60 -10.45 30.13
CA THR A 96 -24.94 -10.30 30.67
C THR A 96 -25.96 -10.07 29.55
N GLN A 97 -27.23 -10.42 29.78
CA GLN A 97 -28.30 -10.12 28.82
C GLN A 97 -28.40 -8.61 28.53
N LYS A 98 -28.10 -7.75 29.51
CA LYS A 98 -28.00 -6.29 29.33
C LYS A 98 -27.00 -5.91 28.24
N GLN A 99 -25.82 -6.54 28.20
CA GLN A 99 -24.80 -6.27 27.18
C GLN A 99 -25.31 -6.67 25.79
N LEU A 100 -26.01 -7.80 25.65
CA LEU A 100 -26.60 -8.22 24.37
C LEU A 100 -27.78 -7.32 23.95
N ASP A 101 -28.60 -6.89 24.91
CA ASP A 101 -29.76 -6.02 24.70
C ASP A 101 -29.37 -4.60 24.25
N TRP A 102 -28.20 -4.11 24.65
CA TRP A 102 -27.68 -2.76 24.40
C TRP A 102 -26.28 -2.76 23.77
N ALA A 103 -26.04 -3.74 22.89
CA ALA A 103 -24.74 -4.14 22.35
C ALA A 103 -23.85 -3.02 21.78
N THR A 104 -24.43 -1.95 21.24
CA THR A 104 -23.71 -0.82 20.63
C THR A 104 -24.00 0.53 21.31
N GLY A 105 -24.71 0.48 22.44
CA GLY A 105 -25.21 1.66 23.17
C GLY A 105 -26.27 2.46 22.42
N TYR A 106 -26.85 1.93 21.34
CA TYR A 106 -27.74 2.70 20.48
C TYR A 106 -29.04 3.07 21.19
N GLY A 107 -29.39 4.36 21.15
CA GLY A 107 -30.57 4.92 21.81
C GLY A 107 -30.40 5.26 23.29
N ILE A 108 -29.24 4.99 23.90
CA ILE A 108 -28.97 5.31 25.31
C ILE A 108 -28.09 6.57 25.40
N CYS A 109 -28.64 7.65 25.94
CA CYS A 109 -27.92 8.86 26.30
C CYS A 109 -27.43 8.85 27.75
N ASP A 110 -26.52 9.75 28.12
CA ASP A 110 -25.90 9.84 29.46
C ASP A 110 -26.91 10.02 30.62
N SER A 111 -28.11 10.53 30.34
CA SER A 111 -29.22 10.69 31.31
C SER A 111 -30.40 9.73 31.06
N CYS A 112 -30.29 8.82 30.10
CA CYS A 112 -31.38 7.93 29.67
C CYS A 112 -31.48 6.67 30.54
N SER A 113 -32.70 6.26 30.87
CA SER A 113 -32.95 4.99 31.56
C SER A 113 -33.18 3.85 30.56
N MET A 114 -32.45 2.74 30.70
CA MET A 114 -32.70 1.51 29.92
C MET A 114 -34.07 0.86 30.18
N ASN A 115 -34.83 1.35 31.17
CA ASN A 115 -36.20 0.94 31.45
C ASN A 115 -37.26 1.89 30.82
N ASP A 116 -36.85 2.93 30.09
CA ASP A 116 -37.78 3.83 29.40
C ASP A 116 -38.57 3.06 28.33
N PRO A 117 -39.93 3.06 28.36
CA PRO A 117 -40.77 2.43 27.35
C PRO A 117 -40.48 2.89 25.91
N ALA A 118 -40.11 4.16 25.71
CA ALA A 118 -39.84 4.72 24.39
C ALA A 118 -38.54 4.18 23.76
N LEU A 119 -37.60 3.71 24.59
CA LEU A 119 -36.31 3.18 24.17
C LEU A 119 -36.35 1.65 23.95
N GLN A 120 -37.33 0.92 24.50
CA GLN A 120 -37.40 -0.55 24.39
C GLN A 120 -37.44 -1.07 22.94
N LYS A 121 -37.87 -0.25 21.98
CA LYS A 121 -37.82 -0.57 20.54
C LYS A 121 -36.40 -0.77 19.98
N HIS A 122 -35.37 -0.30 20.68
CA HIS A 122 -33.96 -0.46 20.31
C HIS A 122 -33.30 -1.68 20.99
N LYS A 123 -34.04 -2.41 21.82
CA LYS A 123 -33.53 -3.51 22.64
C LYS A 123 -33.28 -4.78 21.80
N GLY A 124 -32.06 -5.31 21.87
CA GLY A 124 -31.68 -6.61 21.30
C GLY A 124 -30.51 -6.51 20.32
N PHE A 125 -29.66 -7.53 20.31
CA PHE A 125 -28.39 -7.55 19.59
C PHE A 125 -28.54 -7.18 18.10
N GLY A 126 -29.47 -7.82 17.37
CA GLY A 126 -29.70 -7.53 15.95
C GLY A 126 -30.13 -6.08 15.69
N ILE A 127 -30.99 -5.53 16.54
CA ILE A 127 -31.47 -4.14 16.43
C ILE A 127 -30.34 -3.15 16.74
N GLN A 128 -29.52 -3.43 17.76
CA GLN A 128 -28.39 -2.60 18.15
C GLN A 128 -27.28 -2.56 17.08
N VAL A 129 -26.97 -3.71 16.47
CA VAL A 129 -25.96 -3.80 15.40
C VAL A 129 -26.43 -3.11 14.12
N ASP A 130 -27.68 -3.36 13.70
CA ASP A 130 -28.30 -2.68 12.56
C ASP A 130 -28.35 -1.16 12.75
N SER A 131 -28.89 -0.70 13.89
CA SER A 131 -29.03 0.73 14.19
C SER A 131 -27.69 1.46 14.25
N ALA A 132 -26.61 0.79 14.71
CA ALA A 132 -25.27 1.38 14.76
C ALA A 132 -24.63 1.57 13.38
N ALA A 133 -24.99 0.74 12.40
CA ALA A 133 -24.62 0.96 10.99
C ALA A 133 -25.54 2.03 10.36
N ALA A 134 -26.86 1.86 10.53
CA ALA A 134 -27.89 2.73 9.97
C ALA A 134 -27.69 4.20 10.33
N ILE A 135 -27.31 4.52 11.57
CA ILE A 135 -27.15 5.91 12.02
C ILE A 135 -25.99 6.63 11.32
N ILE A 136 -24.86 5.95 11.07
CA ILE A 136 -23.72 6.54 10.36
C ILE A 136 -24.08 6.77 8.88
N ARG A 137 -24.74 5.80 8.24
CA ARG A 137 -25.26 5.95 6.88
C ARG A 137 -26.27 7.09 6.78
N TRP A 138 -27.21 7.16 7.72
CA TRP A 138 -28.21 8.21 7.81
C TRP A 138 -27.56 9.59 7.98
N TYR A 139 -26.46 9.71 8.74
CA TYR A 139 -25.73 10.97 8.83
C TYR A 139 -25.14 11.43 7.50
N TYR A 140 -24.54 10.53 6.71
CA TYR A 140 -24.10 10.86 5.34
C TYR A 140 -25.29 11.32 4.48
N ASP A 141 -26.38 10.56 4.48
CA ASP A 141 -27.52 10.79 3.57
C ASP A 141 -28.35 12.03 3.94
N ASN A 142 -28.34 12.43 5.22
CA ASN A 142 -29.11 13.57 5.73
C ASN A 142 -28.25 14.80 6.03
N LEU A 143 -26.95 14.77 5.72
CA LEU A 143 -25.98 15.82 6.02
C LEU A 143 -26.44 17.20 5.54
N LEU A 144 -27.04 17.29 4.34
CA LEU A 144 -27.49 18.57 3.80
C LEU A 144 -28.76 19.12 4.48
N ILE A 145 -29.61 18.24 5.01
CA ILE A 145 -30.94 18.56 5.54
C ILE A 145 -30.90 18.85 7.05
N GLN A 146 -29.98 18.20 7.77
CA GLN A 146 -29.93 18.23 9.23
C GLN A 146 -28.75 19.11 9.71
N PRO A 147 -29.00 20.34 10.23
CA PRO A 147 -27.94 21.28 10.58
C PRO A 147 -27.15 20.91 11.84
N TRP A 148 -27.68 20.02 12.68
CA TRP A 148 -27.08 19.58 13.94
C TRP A 148 -26.04 18.47 13.79
N ILE A 149 -26.00 17.79 12.63
CA ILE A 149 -24.96 16.80 12.31
C ILE A 149 -23.65 17.56 12.13
N LYS A 150 -22.61 17.16 12.88
CA LYS A 150 -21.28 17.78 12.77
C LYS A 150 -20.66 17.47 11.41
N ARG A 151 -19.85 18.39 10.90
CA ARG A 151 -19.34 18.39 9.53
C ARG A 151 -17.85 18.69 9.50
N THR A 152 -17.21 18.40 8.38
CA THR A 152 -15.84 18.83 8.12
C THR A 152 -15.73 20.35 8.00
N GLY A 153 -14.54 20.88 8.28
CA GLY A 153 -14.22 22.30 8.13
C GLY A 153 -14.82 23.23 9.19
N GLN A 154 -15.87 22.81 9.90
CA GLN A 154 -16.45 23.50 11.05
C GLN A 154 -15.73 23.15 12.36
N THR A 155 -15.77 24.07 13.32
CA THR A 155 -15.11 23.93 14.63
C THR A 155 -16.15 23.72 15.73
N TYR A 156 -15.90 22.75 16.61
CA TYR A 156 -16.75 22.40 17.74
C TYR A 156 -15.94 22.44 19.04
N SER A 157 -16.54 22.91 20.14
CA SER A 157 -15.99 22.73 21.48
C SER A 157 -16.49 21.39 22.03
N ILE A 158 -15.57 20.46 22.30
CA ILE A 158 -15.85 19.11 22.80
C ILE A 158 -14.85 18.81 23.92
N ASP A 159 -15.34 18.48 25.12
CA ASP A 159 -14.53 18.33 26.34
C ASP A 159 -13.59 19.52 26.63
N GLY A 160 -14.02 20.74 26.28
CA GLY A 160 -13.20 21.96 26.40
C GLY A 160 -12.09 22.09 25.34
N MET A 161 -11.95 21.11 24.44
CA MET A 161 -11.01 21.14 23.32
C MET A 161 -11.69 21.60 22.03
N THR A 162 -10.92 22.34 21.23
CA THR A 162 -11.34 22.86 19.92
C THR A 162 -11.11 21.79 18.87
N ILE A 163 -12.18 21.09 18.46
CA ILE A 163 -12.13 20.01 17.47
C ILE A 163 -12.66 20.52 16.13
N ARG A 164 -11.87 20.35 15.06
CA ARG A 164 -12.26 20.65 13.67
C ARG A 164 -12.14 19.36 12.85
N PRO A 165 -13.20 18.53 12.77
CA PRO A 165 -13.14 17.23 12.11
C PRO A 165 -12.62 17.34 10.66
N ALA A 166 -11.63 16.52 10.33
CA ALA A 166 -11.02 16.44 9.01
C ALA A 166 -11.83 15.57 8.04
N THR A 167 -12.54 14.56 8.56
CA THR A 167 -13.40 13.63 7.79
C THR A 167 -14.84 13.68 8.30
N LEU A 168 -15.83 13.38 7.45
CA LEU A 168 -17.23 13.30 7.88
C LEU A 168 -17.41 12.14 8.87
N ALA A 169 -16.71 11.03 8.66
CA ALA A 169 -16.63 9.91 9.59
C ALA A 169 -16.21 10.35 11.00
N THR A 170 -15.12 11.11 11.12
CA THR A 170 -14.68 11.69 12.41
C THR A 170 -15.76 12.63 12.97
N ALA A 171 -16.37 13.47 12.13
CA ALA A 171 -17.45 14.36 12.56
C ALA A 171 -18.68 13.57 13.06
N PHE A 172 -18.99 12.42 12.46
CA PHE A 172 -20.10 11.55 12.81
C PHE A 172 -19.84 10.76 14.09
N LEU A 173 -18.60 10.31 14.31
CA LEU A 173 -18.18 9.79 15.60
C LEU A 173 -18.37 10.83 16.71
N TYR A 174 -18.06 12.11 16.48
CA TYR A 174 -18.38 13.20 17.43
C TYR A 174 -19.85 13.64 17.44
N THR A 175 -20.63 13.33 16.41
CA THR A 175 -22.09 13.54 16.40
C THR A 175 -22.77 12.51 17.29
N TYR A 176 -22.29 11.26 17.25
CA TYR A 176 -22.80 10.14 18.02
C TYR A 176 -22.26 10.10 19.47
N THR A 177 -20.95 10.24 19.65
CA THR A 177 -20.26 10.31 20.94
C THR A 177 -19.57 11.67 21.05
N PRO A 178 -20.21 12.69 21.67
CA PRO A 178 -19.65 14.04 21.81
C PRO A 178 -18.61 14.13 22.95
N HIS A 179 -17.74 13.12 23.06
CA HIS A 179 -16.72 12.97 24.10
C HIS A 179 -15.40 12.51 23.46
N VAL A 180 -14.31 13.22 23.68
CA VAL A 180 -12.99 12.95 23.07
C VAL A 180 -12.39 11.67 23.65
N HIS A 181 -12.54 11.42 24.95
CA HIS A 181 -12.06 10.16 25.56
C HIS A 181 -12.74 8.91 24.95
N GLY A 182 -14.06 8.98 24.72
CA GLY A 182 -14.79 7.88 24.08
C GLY A 182 -14.31 7.62 22.64
N ASN A 183 -13.94 8.67 21.93
CA ASN A 183 -13.37 8.59 20.58
C ASN A 183 -11.92 8.09 20.56
N LYS A 184 -11.12 8.45 21.56
CA LYS A 184 -9.78 7.88 21.78
C LYS A 184 -9.84 6.37 22.02
N ASN A 185 -10.83 5.90 22.77
CA ASN A 185 -11.03 4.46 23.00
C ASN A 185 -11.46 3.71 21.72
N PHE A 186 -12.26 4.33 20.85
CA PHE A 186 -12.53 3.80 19.51
C PHE A 186 -11.23 3.69 18.69
N TRP A 187 -10.44 4.77 18.63
CA TRP A 187 -9.18 4.82 17.90
C TRP A 187 -8.19 3.76 18.38
N ASN A 188 -7.94 3.67 19.69
CA ASN A 188 -7.05 2.67 20.30
C ASN A 188 -7.42 1.24 19.90
N LEU A 189 -8.71 0.89 19.90
CA LEU A 189 -9.20 -0.43 19.49
C LEU A 189 -9.06 -0.65 17.98
N TRP A 190 -9.32 0.38 17.16
CA TRP A 190 -9.14 0.32 15.71
C TRP A 190 -7.67 0.09 15.34
N GLN A 191 -6.72 0.82 15.96
CA GLN A 191 -5.29 0.57 15.78
C GLN A 191 -4.95 -0.85 16.24
N LYS A 192 -5.21 -1.20 17.50
CA LYS A 192 -4.82 -2.49 18.09
C LYS A 192 -5.24 -3.72 17.27
N TRP A 193 -6.41 -3.66 16.62
CA TRP A 193 -7.00 -4.82 15.96
C TRP A 193 -6.83 -4.88 14.45
N PHE A 194 -6.57 -3.74 13.80
CA PHE A 194 -6.60 -3.65 12.34
C PHE A 194 -5.38 -2.94 11.75
N ASP A 195 -4.28 -2.83 12.53
CA ASP A 195 -3.06 -2.08 12.23
C ASP A 195 -1.76 -2.91 12.39
N GLN A 196 -1.83 -4.24 12.21
CA GLN A 196 -0.63 -5.07 12.05
C GLN A 196 -0.03 -4.88 10.64
N VAL A 197 1.28 -4.65 10.59
CA VAL A 197 1.99 -4.12 9.41
C VAL A 197 2.75 -5.20 8.62
N TYR A 198 3.53 -6.04 9.31
CA TYR A 198 4.40 -7.05 8.67
C TYR A 198 3.78 -8.45 8.63
N PRO A 199 3.86 -9.16 7.48
CA PRO A 199 3.40 -10.54 7.33
C PRO A 199 4.14 -11.57 8.18
N ASN A 200 3.48 -12.70 8.47
CA ASN A 200 4.17 -13.93 8.90
C ASN A 200 5.36 -14.28 7.97
N GLY A 201 6.47 -14.72 8.56
CA GLY A 201 7.72 -15.02 7.87
C GLY A 201 8.65 -13.82 7.67
N SER A 202 8.21 -12.59 7.96
CA SER A 202 9.05 -11.40 7.82
C SER A 202 10.21 -11.40 8.82
N LEU A 203 11.41 -11.07 8.34
CA LEU A 203 12.56 -10.78 9.19
C LEU A 203 12.60 -9.28 9.41
N VAL A 204 12.53 -8.84 10.66
CA VAL A 204 12.46 -7.40 11.00
C VAL A 204 13.55 -7.04 11.99
N LYS A 205 14.12 -5.84 11.85
CA LYS A 205 15.17 -5.32 12.73
C LYS A 205 14.89 -3.87 13.07
N GLY A 206 14.89 -3.55 14.36
CA GLY A 206 14.71 -2.19 14.84
C GLY A 206 15.86 -1.29 14.38
N LEU A 207 15.58 -0.08 13.92
CA LEU A 207 16.61 0.84 13.40
C LEU A 207 17.77 1.08 14.37
N ASN A 208 17.46 1.13 15.68
CA ASN A 208 18.44 1.31 16.75
C ASN A 208 18.78 0.00 17.49
N SER A 209 18.33 -1.16 17.00
CA SER A 209 18.47 -2.46 17.63
C SER A 209 19.43 -3.36 16.85
N SER A 210 20.28 -4.10 17.54
CA SER A 210 21.09 -5.16 16.92
C SER A 210 20.30 -6.47 16.75
N THR A 211 19.17 -6.62 17.46
CA THR A 211 18.36 -7.84 17.47
C THR A 211 17.51 -7.94 16.22
N ILE A 212 17.62 -9.06 15.53
CA ILE A 212 16.78 -9.43 14.38
C ILE A 212 15.67 -10.33 14.92
N TYR A 213 14.43 -10.09 14.50
CA TYR A 213 13.27 -10.87 14.89
C TYR A 213 12.64 -11.56 13.67
N LEU A 214 12.14 -12.77 13.86
CA LEU A 214 11.17 -13.40 12.96
C LEU A 214 9.77 -13.02 13.42
N ILE A 215 8.93 -12.50 12.52
CA ILE A 215 7.48 -12.36 12.75
C ILE A 215 6.80 -13.68 12.41
N GLN A 216 6.12 -14.26 13.39
CA GLN A 216 5.41 -15.54 13.25
C GLN A 216 4.20 -15.56 14.18
N ASP A 217 3.01 -15.74 13.60
CA ASP A 217 1.72 -15.82 14.28
C ASP A 217 1.42 -14.61 15.19
N GLY A 218 1.82 -13.42 14.72
CA GLY A 218 1.67 -12.15 15.46
C GLY A 218 2.69 -11.94 16.59
N ILE A 219 3.68 -12.83 16.73
CA ILE A 219 4.73 -12.80 17.75
C ILE A 219 6.08 -12.46 17.09
N LYS A 220 6.91 -11.63 17.73
CA LYS A 220 8.30 -11.39 17.35
C LYS A 220 9.24 -12.33 18.11
N ARG A 221 9.92 -13.24 17.41
CA ARG A 221 10.89 -14.18 17.98
C ARG A 221 12.33 -13.69 17.72
N PRO A 222 13.12 -13.31 18.74
CA PRO A 222 14.47 -12.78 18.53
C PRO A 222 15.45 -13.90 18.14
N PHE A 223 16.37 -13.62 17.22
CA PHE A 223 17.53 -14.48 16.96
C PHE A 223 18.67 -14.13 17.93
N LYS A 224 19.21 -15.13 18.63
CA LYS A 224 20.33 -14.94 19.58
C LYS A 224 21.64 -14.55 18.90
N ASN A 225 21.88 -15.08 17.71
CA ASN A 225 23.15 -14.97 16.99
C ASN A 225 22.95 -15.18 15.49
N MET A 226 23.94 -14.74 14.71
CA MET A 226 23.90 -14.82 13.25
C MET A 226 23.87 -16.27 12.74
N SER A 227 24.51 -17.23 13.42
CA SER A 227 24.48 -18.64 13.04
C SER A 227 23.07 -19.25 13.09
N ALA A 228 22.26 -18.87 14.08
CA ALA A 228 20.86 -19.26 14.19
C ALA A 228 19.98 -18.67 13.07
N LEU A 229 20.36 -17.49 12.53
CA LEU A 229 19.69 -16.85 11.39
C LEU A 229 20.10 -17.48 10.05
N ILE A 230 21.39 -17.48 9.69
CA ILE A 230 21.87 -17.87 8.35
C ILE A 230 21.62 -19.34 8.00
N THR A 231 21.44 -20.20 9.00
CA THR A 231 21.05 -21.60 8.80
C THR A 231 19.56 -21.79 8.46
N ARG A 232 18.76 -20.71 8.51
CA ARG A 232 17.33 -20.69 8.18
C ARG A 232 16.97 -19.66 7.10
N PHE A 233 17.60 -18.50 7.11
CA PHE A 233 17.23 -17.34 6.30
C PHE A 233 18.44 -16.61 5.73
N ASP A 234 18.31 -16.06 4.53
CA ASP A 234 19.29 -15.16 3.93
C ASP A 234 19.13 -13.75 4.55
N PRO A 235 20.18 -13.17 5.18
CA PRO A 235 20.10 -11.87 5.84
C PRO A 235 19.71 -10.69 4.92
N LYS A 236 19.80 -10.83 3.59
CA LYS A 236 19.36 -9.75 2.68
C LYS A 236 17.86 -9.44 2.75
N TYR A 237 17.06 -10.36 3.31
CA TYR A 237 15.61 -10.19 3.50
C TYR A 237 15.25 -9.52 4.85
N ILE A 238 16.22 -9.02 5.63
CA ILE A 238 15.95 -8.28 6.87
C ILE A 238 15.40 -6.90 6.53
N LEU A 239 14.18 -6.61 6.98
CA LEU A 239 13.53 -5.32 6.84
C LEU A 239 13.95 -4.39 7.99
N PRO A 240 14.41 -3.16 7.70
CA PRO A 240 14.62 -2.15 8.73
C PRO A 240 13.26 -1.56 9.14
N VAL A 241 12.92 -1.61 10.42
CA VAL A 241 11.60 -1.19 10.93
C VAL A 241 11.73 -0.25 12.14
N PRO A 242 10.83 0.74 12.32
CA PRO A 242 10.80 1.56 13.52
C PRO A 242 10.58 0.72 14.80
N GLU A 243 11.29 1.06 15.87
CA GLU A 243 11.19 0.33 17.15
C GLU A 243 9.76 0.33 17.73
N VAL A 244 8.99 1.39 17.44
CA VAL A 244 7.57 1.50 17.84
C VAL A 244 6.69 0.44 17.18
N GLU A 245 7.00 0.02 15.95
CA GLU A 245 6.25 -1.01 15.24
C GLU A 245 6.60 -2.41 15.77
N LEU A 246 7.86 -2.65 16.14
CA LEU A 246 8.23 -3.88 16.87
C LEU A 246 7.47 -3.99 18.19
N ASN A 247 7.17 -2.89 18.87
CA ASN A 247 6.45 -2.92 20.15
C ASN A 247 4.97 -3.30 20.02
N ASN A 248 4.43 -3.35 18.80
CA ASN A 248 3.09 -3.88 18.53
C ASN A 248 3.03 -5.43 18.52
N TYR A 249 4.18 -6.11 18.48
CA TYR A 249 4.29 -7.57 18.49
C TYR A 249 4.68 -8.09 19.89
N GLU A 250 4.02 -9.18 20.32
CA GLU A 250 4.37 -9.88 21.56
C GLU A 250 5.75 -10.54 21.43
N LEU A 251 6.55 -10.56 22.50
CA LEU A 251 7.89 -11.15 22.48
C LEU A 251 7.83 -12.67 22.70
N GLY A 252 8.23 -13.43 21.69
CA GLY A 252 8.27 -14.89 21.73
C GLY A 252 9.63 -15.48 22.14
N THR A 253 9.69 -16.81 22.16
CA THR A 253 10.89 -17.59 22.48
C THR A 253 12.06 -17.27 21.53
N GLU A 254 13.24 -17.06 22.11
CA GLU A 254 14.50 -16.81 21.39
C GLU A 254 14.91 -17.99 20.50
N ILE A 255 15.22 -17.70 19.24
CA ILE A 255 15.80 -18.65 18.28
C ILE A 255 17.32 -18.66 18.51
N SER A 256 17.76 -19.61 19.34
CA SER A 256 19.12 -19.63 19.90
C SER A 256 20.10 -20.57 19.18
N LEU A 257 19.58 -21.66 18.59
CA LEU A 257 20.35 -22.78 18.05
C LEU A 257 20.37 -22.75 16.50
N PRO A 258 21.52 -22.99 15.83
CA PRO A 258 21.59 -23.18 14.38
C PRO A 258 20.67 -24.30 13.90
N ASN A 259 20.03 -24.12 12.74
CA ASN A 259 19.26 -25.19 12.13
C ASN A 259 20.15 -26.40 11.81
N TYR A 260 19.57 -27.59 11.85
CA TYR A 260 20.27 -28.86 11.65
C TYR A 260 21.36 -29.19 12.69
N SER A 261 21.38 -28.48 13.83
CA SER A 261 22.20 -28.87 14.99
C SER A 261 21.79 -30.24 15.53
N ILE A 262 22.76 -31.04 15.93
CA ILE A 262 22.53 -32.23 16.75
C ILE A 262 22.48 -31.79 18.21
N LEU A 263 21.35 -32.02 18.87
CA LEU A 263 21.10 -31.65 20.25
C LEU A 263 21.13 -32.90 21.13
N LYS A 264 21.61 -32.76 22.37
CA LYS A 264 21.57 -33.81 23.39
C LYS A 264 20.89 -33.30 24.65
N ASN A 265 19.81 -33.94 25.07
CA ASN A 265 19.18 -33.70 26.36
C ASN A 265 19.25 -34.99 27.20
N SER A 266 19.99 -34.96 28.31
CA SER A 266 20.27 -36.14 29.14
C SER A 266 20.91 -37.29 28.32
N ASN A 267 20.14 -38.35 28.02
CA ASN A 267 20.58 -39.51 27.23
C ASN A 267 20.01 -39.51 25.80
N ASP A 268 19.09 -38.60 25.50
CA ASP A 268 18.36 -38.54 24.24
C ASP A 268 19.02 -37.54 23.29
N TYR A 269 19.01 -37.87 21.99
CA TYR A 269 19.64 -37.09 20.93
C TYR A 269 18.57 -36.67 19.93
N TYR A 270 18.68 -35.46 19.39
CA TYR A 270 17.72 -34.89 18.45
C TYR A 270 18.43 -34.16 17.31
N LEU A 271 17.85 -34.17 16.12
CA LEU A 271 18.18 -33.23 15.05
C LEU A 271 17.20 -32.05 15.14
N LEU A 272 17.71 -30.82 15.20
CA LEU A 272 16.89 -29.61 15.10
C LEU A 272 16.51 -29.37 13.64
N ASP A 273 15.21 -29.40 13.33
CA ASP A 273 14.65 -29.22 11.99
C ASP A 273 13.62 -28.07 12.01
N TYR A 274 14.14 -26.86 11.81
CA TYR A 274 13.48 -25.55 11.93
C TYR A 274 12.80 -25.30 13.29
N ASP A 275 11.48 -25.48 13.36
CA ASP A 275 10.62 -25.36 14.55
C ASP A 275 10.19 -26.74 15.11
N SER A 276 10.85 -27.80 14.65
CA SER A 276 10.68 -29.16 15.15
C SER A 276 12.01 -29.79 15.60
N ILE A 277 11.92 -30.80 16.46
CA ILE A 277 13.05 -31.66 16.83
C ILE A 277 12.75 -33.12 16.49
N ARG A 278 13.68 -33.77 15.80
CA ARG A 278 13.55 -35.15 15.34
C ARG A 278 14.41 -36.06 16.22
N PRO A 279 13.85 -36.94 17.07
CA PRO A 279 14.64 -37.79 17.95
C PRO A 279 15.44 -38.83 17.15
N PHE A 280 16.68 -39.11 17.55
CA PHE A 280 17.41 -40.28 17.07
C PHE A 280 17.08 -41.49 17.93
N ALA A 281 16.85 -42.65 17.30
CA ALA A 281 16.51 -43.88 18.03
C ALA A 281 17.64 -44.39 18.95
N SER A 282 18.89 -44.01 18.68
CA SER A 282 20.03 -44.14 19.61
C SER A 282 21.22 -43.31 19.15
N TYR A 283 22.20 -43.13 20.05
CA TYR A 283 23.50 -42.53 19.72
C TYR A 283 24.26 -43.28 18.61
N ASN A 284 24.04 -44.59 18.45
CA ASN A 284 24.65 -45.35 17.34
C ASN A 284 24.14 -44.86 15.97
N VAL A 285 22.88 -44.41 15.89
CA VAL A 285 22.32 -43.82 14.66
C VAL A 285 23.00 -42.50 14.34
N VAL A 286 23.18 -41.61 15.33
CA VAL A 286 23.94 -40.35 15.21
C VAL A 286 25.33 -40.63 14.63
N LYS A 287 26.05 -41.60 15.19
CA LYS A 287 27.38 -41.99 14.74
C LYS A 287 27.39 -42.61 13.33
N SER A 288 26.40 -43.44 12.98
CA SER A 288 26.32 -44.08 11.66
C SER A 288 26.06 -43.08 10.52
N LEU A 289 25.45 -41.93 10.84
CA LEU A 289 25.21 -40.83 9.92
C LEU A 289 26.41 -39.88 9.77
N GLY A 290 27.52 -40.15 10.47
CA GLY A 290 28.79 -39.45 10.32
C GLY A 290 28.98 -38.22 11.20
N TYR A 291 27.99 -37.85 12.02
CA TYR A 291 28.11 -36.71 12.95
C TYR A 291 29.23 -36.94 13.99
N HIS A 292 30.09 -35.94 14.18
CA HIS A 292 31.18 -36.00 15.14
C HIS A 292 30.67 -35.68 16.56
N PRO A 293 31.20 -36.30 17.64
CA PRO A 293 30.75 -36.00 19.00
C PRO A 293 30.87 -34.52 19.39
N ASP A 294 31.86 -33.81 18.85
CA ASP A 294 32.10 -32.38 19.10
C ASP A 294 31.08 -31.45 18.41
N GLU A 295 30.26 -31.99 17.49
CA GLU A 295 29.16 -31.26 16.83
C GLU A 295 27.85 -31.31 17.65
N ILE A 296 27.83 -32.09 18.74
CA ILE A 296 26.64 -32.31 19.56
C ILE A 296 26.53 -31.24 20.64
N ILE A 297 25.45 -30.45 20.57
CA ILE A 297 25.15 -29.38 21.51
C ILE A 297 24.36 -29.95 22.70
N GLU A 298 24.90 -29.88 23.90
CA GLU A 298 24.14 -30.21 25.11
C GLU A 298 23.12 -29.10 25.42
N VAL A 299 21.88 -29.50 25.68
CA VAL A 299 20.74 -28.60 25.92
C VAL A 299 19.89 -29.09 27.09
N ASN A 300 19.19 -28.18 27.77
CA ASN A 300 18.26 -28.49 28.84
C ASN A 300 16.85 -28.77 28.28
N SER A 301 15.99 -29.41 29.09
CA SER A 301 14.64 -29.77 28.62
C SER A 301 13.76 -28.55 28.35
N SER A 302 14.05 -27.41 29.00
CA SER A 302 13.44 -26.10 28.69
C SER A 302 13.79 -25.57 27.30
N ASP A 303 15.01 -25.87 26.83
CA ASP A 303 15.52 -25.35 25.56
C ASP A 303 14.87 -26.09 24.39
N ILE A 304 14.36 -27.30 24.62
CA ILE A 304 13.68 -28.13 23.61
C ILE A 304 12.15 -28.18 23.75
N SER A 305 11.57 -27.74 24.88
CA SER A 305 10.14 -27.94 25.17
C SER A 305 9.18 -27.14 24.29
N THR A 306 9.66 -26.15 23.53
CA THR A 306 8.85 -25.33 22.62
C THR A 306 8.84 -25.84 21.18
N PHE A 307 9.66 -26.84 20.84
CA PHE A 307 9.71 -27.42 19.50
C PHE A 307 8.69 -28.55 19.33
N SER A 308 8.13 -28.68 18.13
CA SER A 308 7.26 -29.81 17.79
C SER A 308 8.08 -31.09 17.63
N LEU A 309 7.58 -32.25 18.08
CA LEU A 309 8.30 -33.51 17.89
C LEU A 309 8.08 -34.06 16.48
N GLY A 310 9.15 -34.22 15.72
CA GLY A 310 9.17 -34.83 14.39
C GLY A 310 9.39 -36.35 14.39
N ASN A 311 9.50 -36.94 13.20
CA ASN A 311 9.70 -38.39 13.05
C ASN A 311 11.07 -38.85 13.56
N THR A 312 11.08 -39.97 14.28
CA THR A 312 12.30 -40.60 14.79
C THR A 312 13.23 -41.04 13.66
N ILE A 313 14.50 -40.64 13.73
CA ILE A 313 15.57 -41.04 12.82
C ILE A 313 16.12 -42.40 13.29
N ILE A 314 16.13 -43.38 12.39
CA ILE A 314 16.47 -44.78 12.68
C ILE A 314 17.68 -45.23 11.88
N GLU A 315 18.23 -46.40 12.24
CA GLU A 315 19.29 -47.03 11.46
C GLU A 315 18.75 -47.36 10.05
N GLY A 316 19.45 -46.88 9.02
CA GLY A 316 19.01 -46.95 7.62
C GLY A 316 18.27 -45.72 7.07
N THR A 317 17.98 -44.70 7.88
CA THR A 317 17.51 -43.40 7.38
C THR A 317 18.61 -42.72 6.55
N SER A 318 18.52 -42.77 5.21
CA SER A 318 19.57 -42.26 4.31
C SER A 318 19.64 -40.73 4.21
N THR A 319 18.58 -40.01 4.62
CA THR A 319 18.40 -38.58 4.34
C THR A 319 17.73 -37.82 5.49
N PRO A 320 18.35 -37.71 6.68
CA PRO A 320 17.72 -37.04 7.83
C PRO A 320 17.48 -35.53 7.61
N LEU A 321 18.19 -34.90 6.67
CA LEU A 321 18.02 -33.50 6.24
C LEU A 321 17.14 -33.36 4.99
N GLY A 322 16.71 -34.48 4.39
CA GLY A 322 16.13 -34.53 3.05
C GLY A 322 17.17 -34.45 1.90
N ARG A 323 16.70 -34.57 0.65
CA ARG A 323 17.47 -34.43 -0.61
C ARG A 323 16.64 -33.69 -1.65
N ILE A 324 17.28 -33.04 -2.63
CA ILE A 324 16.59 -32.47 -3.80
C ILE A 324 17.06 -33.18 -5.06
N LEU A 325 16.13 -33.83 -5.76
CA LEU A 325 16.40 -34.63 -6.95
C LEU A 325 15.92 -33.91 -8.21
N LYS A 326 16.81 -33.75 -9.19
CA LYS A 326 16.48 -33.33 -10.57
C LYS A 326 16.48 -34.55 -11.47
N ILE A 327 15.31 -34.86 -12.03
CA ILE A 327 15.11 -36.03 -12.88
C ILE A 327 15.68 -35.74 -14.28
N LYS A 328 16.64 -36.54 -14.74
CA LYS A 328 17.40 -36.32 -15.97
C LYS A 328 16.52 -36.30 -17.21
N GLU A 329 15.47 -37.11 -17.22
CA GLU A 329 14.58 -37.36 -18.35
C GLU A 329 13.63 -36.19 -18.64
N ASN A 330 13.07 -35.54 -17.60
CA ASN A 330 12.05 -34.48 -17.74
C ASN A 330 12.43 -33.14 -17.07
N LYS A 331 13.60 -33.07 -16.43
CA LYS A 331 14.15 -31.91 -15.68
C LYS A 331 13.35 -31.47 -14.45
N GLN A 332 12.30 -32.20 -14.06
CA GLN A 332 11.48 -31.89 -12.88
C GLN A 332 12.27 -32.10 -11.60
N LEU A 333 11.94 -31.29 -10.59
CA LEU A 333 12.56 -31.28 -9.27
C LEU A 333 11.63 -31.90 -8.22
N TYR A 334 12.21 -32.61 -7.26
CA TYR A 334 11.48 -33.21 -6.14
C TYR A 334 12.29 -33.08 -4.85
N TYR A 335 11.64 -32.68 -3.76
CA TYR A 335 12.20 -32.80 -2.41
C TYR A 335 11.87 -34.18 -1.85
N ILE A 336 12.86 -34.88 -1.32
CA ILE A 336 12.70 -36.18 -0.67
C ILE A 336 12.88 -36.00 0.83
N ASN A 337 11.89 -36.41 1.63
CA ASN A 337 12.00 -36.50 3.09
C ASN A 337 11.05 -37.59 3.62
N ASP A 338 11.46 -38.31 4.66
CA ASP A 338 10.64 -39.31 5.37
C ASP A 338 9.85 -40.30 4.49
N GLY A 339 10.53 -40.87 3.49
CA GLY A 339 9.93 -41.86 2.58
C GLY A 339 8.91 -41.27 1.58
N LYS A 340 8.85 -39.94 1.49
CA LYS A 340 8.00 -39.19 0.55
C LYS A 340 8.80 -38.37 -0.44
N TYR A 341 8.23 -38.17 -1.62
CA TYR A 341 8.67 -37.18 -2.59
C TYR A 341 7.62 -36.10 -2.77
N TYR A 342 8.06 -34.84 -2.75
CA TYR A 342 7.21 -33.66 -2.89
C TYR A 342 7.61 -32.93 -4.18
N PRO A 343 6.71 -32.79 -5.17
CA PRO A 343 7.01 -32.06 -6.41
C PRO A 343 7.45 -30.62 -6.13
N ILE A 344 8.49 -30.17 -6.84
CA ILE A 344 8.96 -28.79 -6.84
C ILE A 344 8.67 -28.23 -8.24
N THR A 345 7.81 -27.23 -8.30
CA THR A 345 7.32 -26.67 -9.58
C THR A 345 8.29 -25.67 -10.19
N ASP A 346 9.00 -24.92 -9.34
CA ASP A 346 10.04 -23.94 -9.71
C ASP A 346 11.29 -24.17 -8.85
N GLU A 347 12.48 -24.07 -9.45
CA GLU A 347 13.78 -24.21 -8.77
C GLU A 347 13.99 -23.11 -7.69
N ALA A 348 13.26 -22.00 -7.77
CA ALA A 348 13.18 -21.00 -6.71
C ALA A 348 12.70 -21.60 -5.37
N ILE A 349 11.66 -22.44 -5.36
CA ILE A 349 11.13 -23.06 -4.14
C ILE A 349 12.21 -23.87 -3.42
N ALA A 350 13.01 -24.64 -4.18
CA ALA A 350 14.15 -25.39 -3.65
C ALA A 350 15.15 -24.45 -2.94
N LYS A 351 15.60 -23.39 -3.62
CA LYS A 351 16.61 -22.45 -3.12
C LYS A 351 16.14 -21.63 -1.92
N ILE A 352 14.85 -21.30 -1.85
CA ILE A 352 14.28 -20.48 -0.77
C ILE A 352 14.03 -21.31 0.49
N ASN A 353 13.45 -22.51 0.33
CA ASN A 353 13.05 -23.34 1.47
C ASN A 353 14.23 -24.18 2.01
N TYR A 354 15.18 -24.54 1.15
CA TYR A 354 16.31 -25.41 1.47
C TYR A 354 17.64 -24.89 0.87
N PRO A 355 18.09 -23.67 1.24
CA PRO A 355 19.28 -23.05 0.64
C PRO A 355 20.59 -23.85 0.80
N ASN A 356 20.61 -24.82 1.72
CA ASN A 356 21.78 -25.64 2.06
C ASN A 356 21.67 -27.10 1.57
N ILE A 357 20.70 -27.43 0.70
CA ILE A 357 20.56 -28.78 0.12
C ILE A 357 20.86 -28.73 -1.38
N ASP A 358 21.89 -29.45 -1.80
CA ASP A 358 22.30 -29.53 -3.21
C ASP A 358 21.28 -30.27 -4.09
N ILE A 359 21.26 -29.90 -5.38
CA ILE A 359 20.40 -30.53 -6.39
C ILE A 359 21.14 -31.69 -7.06
N GLU A 360 20.72 -32.91 -6.77
CA GLU A 360 21.29 -34.14 -7.31
C GLU A 360 20.62 -34.57 -8.62
N ASN A 361 21.40 -34.94 -9.64
CA ASN A 361 20.84 -35.36 -10.94
C ASN A 361 20.69 -36.89 -11.01
N THR A 362 19.45 -37.39 -11.05
CA THR A 362 19.14 -38.83 -11.05
C THR A 362 18.13 -39.23 -12.14
N SER A 363 17.80 -40.53 -12.25
CA SER A 363 16.77 -41.06 -13.16
C SER A 363 15.43 -41.26 -12.47
N ALA A 364 14.33 -41.18 -13.22
CA ALA A 364 12.97 -41.31 -12.71
C ALA A 364 12.68 -42.59 -11.88
N ILE A 365 13.45 -43.67 -12.09
CA ILE A 365 13.30 -44.94 -11.36
C ILE A 365 13.56 -44.80 -9.84
N GLU A 366 14.33 -43.79 -9.40
CA GLU A 366 14.60 -43.58 -7.97
C GLU A 366 13.34 -43.18 -7.20
N LEU A 367 12.40 -42.47 -7.84
CA LEU A 367 11.12 -42.07 -7.25
C LEU A 367 10.21 -43.25 -6.90
N ALA A 368 10.40 -44.42 -7.52
CA ALA A 368 9.61 -45.62 -7.23
C ALA A 368 9.79 -46.16 -5.80
N ASN A 369 10.82 -45.71 -5.08
CA ASN A 369 11.08 -46.07 -3.69
C ASN A 369 10.34 -45.16 -2.68
N PHE A 370 9.64 -44.13 -3.15
CA PHE A 370 9.06 -43.07 -2.33
C PHE A 370 7.56 -42.89 -2.62
N THR A 371 6.82 -42.44 -1.61
CA THR A 371 5.38 -42.14 -1.77
C THR A 371 5.15 -40.68 -2.15
N PRO A 372 4.17 -40.35 -3.01
CA PRO A 372 3.91 -38.96 -3.38
C PRO A 372 3.37 -38.14 -2.19
N GLY A 373 3.85 -36.90 -2.09
CA GLY A 373 3.28 -35.83 -1.28
C GLY A 373 2.80 -34.66 -2.16
N GLU A 374 2.15 -33.68 -1.52
CA GLU A 374 1.69 -32.46 -2.20
C GLU A 374 2.87 -31.63 -2.75
N PRO A 375 2.67 -30.85 -3.83
CA PRO A 375 3.68 -29.92 -4.32
C PRO A 375 4.14 -28.95 -3.24
N LEU A 376 5.45 -28.72 -3.15
CA LEU A 376 6.00 -27.72 -2.27
C LEU A 376 5.63 -26.30 -2.74
N LYS A 377 5.48 -25.41 -1.76
CA LYS A 377 5.11 -24.01 -1.96
C LYS A 377 6.23 -23.11 -1.47
N LEU A 378 6.24 -21.86 -1.91
CA LEU A 378 7.10 -20.84 -1.33
C LEU A 378 6.76 -20.69 0.16
N ARG A 379 7.76 -20.52 1.03
CA ARG A 379 7.52 -20.28 2.47
C ARG A 379 6.93 -18.89 2.73
N ASP A 380 6.27 -18.73 3.87
CA ASP A 380 5.83 -17.44 4.38
C ASP A 380 6.98 -16.41 4.46
N GLY A 381 6.68 -15.14 4.25
CA GLY A 381 7.64 -14.04 4.13
C GLY A 381 8.29 -13.88 2.75
N THR A 382 8.10 -14.84 1.82
CA THR A 382 8.69 -14.76 0.48
C THR A 382 8.01 -13.70 -0.38
N LEU A 383 8.79 -12.73 -0.86
CA LEU A 383 8.39 -11.78 -1.91
C LEU A 383 8.50 -12.43 -3.29
N PHE A 384 7.42 -12.38 -4.08
CA PHE A 384 7.43 -12.94 -5.43
C PHE A 384 6.53 -12.20 -6.42
N GLY A 385 6.93 -12.19 -7.68
CA GLY A 385 6.11 -11.81 -8.83
C GLY A 385 5.73 -13.04 -9.64
N ILE A 386 4.61 -12.98 -10.36
CA ILE A 386 4.26 -14.01 -11.36
C ILE A 386 4.69 -13.48 -12.72
N THR A 387 5.51 -14.23 -13.45
CA THR A 387 5.98 -13.83 -14.78
C THR A 387 4.80 -13.53 -15.70
N GLY A 388 4.79 -12.35 -16.33
CA GLY A 388 3.66 -11.82 -17.10
C GLY A 388 2.59 -11.07 -16.28
N SER A 389 2.81 -10.84 -14.98
CA SER A 389 1.96 -10.02 -14.12
C SER A 389 2.74 -8.86 -13.50
N ASN A 390 2.14 -7.68 -13.41
CA ASN A 390 2.69 -6.55 -12.65
C ASN A 390 2.38 -6.64 -11.14
N LYS A 391 1.73 -7.71 -10.70
CA LYS A 391 1.31 -7.90 -9.31
C LYS A 391 2.44 -8.55 -8.51
N ILE A 392 2.96 -7.81 -7.54
CA ILE A 392 3.90 -8.34 -6.57
C ILE A 392 3.11 -8.89 -5.37
N TYR A 393 3.56 -10.02 -4.85
CA TYR A 393 2.95 -10.72 -3.74
C TYR A 393 3.96 -10.97 -2.64
N VAL A 394 3.47 -11.11 -1.42
CA VAL A 394 4.18 -11.81 -0.35
C VAL A 394 3.39 -13.03 0.07
N VAL A 395 4.08 -14.11 0.42
CA VAL A 395 3.44 -15.29 1.00
C VAL A 395 3.16 -15.06 2.47
N GLU A 396 1.93 -15.30 2.91
CA GLU A 396 1.54 -15.27 4.32
C GLU A 396 0.50 -16.36 4.60
N ASN A 397 0.73 -17.18 5.61
CA ASN A 397 -0.11 -18.32 5.97
C ASN A 397 -0.41 -19.22 4.75
N SER A 398 0.64 -19.51 3.97
CA SER A 398 0.59 -20.19 2.66
C SER A 398 -0.23 -19.52 1.55
N LYS A 399 -0.83 -18.35 1.79
CA LYS A 399 -1.59 -17.56 0.80
C LYS A 399 -0.70 -16.52 0.14
N LYS A 400 -0.99 -16.14 -1.10
CA LYS A 400 -0.36 -14.97 -1.73
C LYS A 400 -1.16 -13.71 -1.42
N ARG A 401 -0.52 -12.73 -0.78
CA ARG A 401 -1.11 -11.41 -0.50
C ARG A 401 -0.54 -10.41 -1.48
N HIS A 402 -1.40 -9.84 -2.32
CA HIS A 402 -1.00 -8.82 -3.30
C HIS A 402 -0.54 -7.54 -2.58
N ILE A 403 0.64 -7.02 -2.90
CA ILE A 403 1.12 -5.74 -2.39
C ILE A 403 0.44 -4.66 -3.23
N ALA A 404 -0.48 -3.88 -2.65
CA ALA A 404 -1.48 -3.15 -3.44
C ALA A 404 -0.95 -1.96 -4.27
N SER A 405 0.22 -1.41 -3.92
CA SER A 405 0.95 -0.43 -4.74
C SER A 405 2.44 -0.47 -4.44
N GLU A 406 3.23 0.18 -5.30
CA GLU A 406 4.64 0.48 -5.05
C GLU A 406 4.87 1.22 -3.73
N ASP A 407 3.97 2.11 -3.32
CA ASP A 407 4.05 2.76 -2.00
C ASP A 407 3.99 1.72 -0.86
N VAL A 408 3.12 0.71 -0.99
CA VAL A 408 3.05 -0.40 -0.02
C VAL A 408 4.32 -1.21 0.00
N PHE A 409 4.92 -1.43 -1.16
CA PHE A 409 6.18 -2.15 -1.27
C PHE A 409 7.32 -1.39 -0.57
N ASN A 410 7.56 -0.14 -1.00
CA ASN A 410 8.63 0.72 -0.51
C ASN A 410 8.43 1.10 0.95
N GLY A 411 7.20 1.44 1.34
CA GLY A 411 6.87 1.88 2.69
C GLY A 411 6.98 0.76 3.73
N LEU A 412 6.75 -0.51 3.36
CA LEU A 412 7.06 -1.67 4.22
C LEU A 412 8.58 -1.98 4.29
N GLY A 413 9.43 -1.21 3.61
CA GLY A 413 10.88 -1.45 3.58
C GLY A 413 11.28 -2.68 2.76
N PHE A 414 10.42 -3.19 1.88
CA PHE A 414 10.78 -4.26 0.95
C PHE A 414 11.74 -3.74 -0.14
N ASP A 415 12.62 -4.61 -0.63
CA ASP A 415 13.60 -4.32 -1.69
C ASP A 415 13.18 -4.99 -3.00
N TRP A 416 13.11 -4.22 -4.10
CA TRP A 416 12.72 -4.73 -5.42
C TRP A 416 13.68 -5.81 -5.94
N ASN A 417 14.95 -5.78 -5.52
CA ASN A 417 15.94 -6.81 -5.85
C ASN A 417 15.68 -8.16 -5.15
N ASN A 418 14.84 -8.17 -4.11
CA ASN A 418 14.44 -9.37 -3.38
C ASN A 418 13.17 -10.03 -3.94
N ILE A 419 12.56 -9.47 -5.00
CA ILE A 419 11.40 -10.08 -5.67
C ILE A 419 11.87 -11.28 -6.49
N ILE A 420 11.24 -12.44 -6.25
CA ILE A 420 11.51 -13.66 -6.98
C ILE A 420 10.43 -13.85 -8.04
N TRP A 421 10.81 -13.95 -9.31
CA TRP A 421 9.87 -14.20 -10.40
C TRP A 421 9.68 -15.69 -10.61
N VAL A 422 8.43 -16.14 -10.53
CA VAL A 422 8.04 -17.55 -10.71
C VAL A 422 7.01 -17.70 -11.82
N ASP A 423 6.88 -18.89 -12.38
CA ASP A 423 5.87 -19.21 -13.39
C ASP A 423 4.43 -19.10 -12.87
N GLU A 424 3.46 -19.03 -13.79
CA GLU A 424 2.03 -18.90 -13.46
C GLU A 424 1.53 -20.06 -12.58
N PHE A 425 1.91 -21.30 -12.85
CA PHE A 425 1.44 -22.47 -12.09
C PHE A 425 1.97 -22.43 -10.65
N THR A 426 3.25 -22.11 -10.47
CA THR A 426 3.86 -21.88 -9.15
C THR A 426 3.15 -20.74 -8.40
N GLY A 427 2.88 -19.63 -9.09
CA GLY A 427 2.13 -18.51 -8.52
C GLY A 427 0.67 -18.85 -8.17
N LEU A 428 -0.01 -19.68 -8.96
CA LEU A 428 -1.40 -20.12 -8.74
C LEU A 428 -1.55 -21.17 -7.63
N ASN A 429 -0.50 -21.95 -7.34
CA ASN A 429 -0.50 -22.92 -6.24
C ASN A 429 -0.66 -22.28 -4.84
N HIS A 430 -0.49 -20.96 -4.72
CA HIS A 430 -0.85 -20.17 -3.54
C HIS A 430 -2.27 -19.61 -3.65
N PRO A 431 -3.19 -19.97 -2.71
CA PRO A 431 -4.51 -19.34 -2.64
C PRO A 431 -4.38 -17.82 -2.42
N THR A 432 -5.24 -17.02 -3.05
CA THR A 432 -5.22 -15.57 -2.89
C THR A 432 -5.68 -15.17 -1.49
N GLY A 433 -4.84 -14.43 -0.76
CA GLY A 433 -5.18 -13.75 0.49
C GLY A 433 -5.63 -12.31 0.26
N GLN A 434 -6.01 -11.62 1.33
CA GLN A 434 -6.29 -10.18 1.28
C GLN A 434 -5.03 -9.42 0.81
N PRO A 435 -5.14 -8.36 0.00
CA PRO A 435 -3.99 -7.52 -0.32
C PRO A 435 -3.37 -6.87 0.94
N LEU A 436 -2.12 -6.42 0.81
CA LEU A 436 -1.46 -5.52 1.75
C LEU A 436 -1.64 -4.08 1.27
N TYR A 437 -1.83 -3.18 2.22
CA TYR A 437 -1.98 -1.73 2.00
C TYR A 437 -1.09 -1.01 3.02
N LEU A 438 -0.55 0.16 2.66
CA LEU A 438 0.09 1.02 3.66
C LEU A 438 -0.96 1.49 4.66
N LYS A 439 -0.57 1.49 5.92
CA LYS A 439 -1.23 2.26 6.96
C LYS A 439 -0.23 3.22 7.58
N ARG A 440 -0.24 4.45 7.04
CA ARG A 440 0.67 5.57 7.36
C ARG A 440 2.12 5.35 6.90
N GLN A 441 2.88 6.46 6.83
CA GLN A 441 4.30 6.45 6.49
C GLN A 441 5.10 5.77 7.60
N ILE A 442 5.87 4.73 7.24
CA ILE A 442 6.95 4.24 8.09
C ILE A 442 8.06 5.29 8.10
N GLN A 443 8.18 6.05 9.19
CA GLN A 443 9.32 6.95 9.38
C GLN A 443 10.56 6.13 9.72
N ILE A 444 11.36 5.83 8.71
CA ILE A 444 12.73 5.39 8.91
C ILE A 444 13.51 6.57 9.52
N ALA A 445 13.74 6.50 10.82
CA ALA A 445 14.59 7.46 11.53
C ALA A 445 16.06 7.23 11.15
N ASP A 446 16.63 8.15 10.38
CA ASP A 446 18.06 8.21 10.09
C ASP A 446 18.88 8.32 11.39
N ASN A 447 19.65 7.26 11.70
CA ASN A 447 20.78 7.22 12.65
C ASN A 447 21.45 5.83 12.51
N THR A 448 22.77 5.66 12.32
CA THR A 448 23.91 6.53 12.69
C THR A 448 25.11 6.36 11.72
N THR A 449 26.00 7.36 11.78
CA THR A 449 27.23 7.57 10.99
C THR A 449 28.39 6.61 11.32
N ILE A 450 29.42 6.52 10.46
CA ILE A 450 30.73 7.23 10.50
C ILE A 450 31.54 6.72 9.26
N ALA A 451 32.36 7.44 8.49
CA ALA A 451 32.81 8.85 8.32
C ALA A 451 33.65 8.91 6.99
N PRO A 452 34.22 10.03 6.47
CA PRO A 452 34.38 11.37 7.05
C PRO A 452 33.98 12.61 6.18
N SER A 453 33.53 13.65 6.87
CA SER A 453 33.68 15.09 6.56
C SER A 453 33.51 15.61 5.11
N ILE A 454 32.28 15.93 4.73
CA ILE A 454 31.95 17.15 3.94
C ILE A 454 30.71 17.78 4.58
N ASN A 455 30.66 19.11 4.70
CA ASN A 455 29.50 19.83 5.25
C ASN A 455 28.26 19.64 4.37
N VAL A 456 27.12 19.26 4.96
CA VAL A 456 25.79 19.29 4.30
C VAL A 456 24.76 19.84 5.29
N GLU A 457 23.92 20.76 4.81
CA GLU A 457 22.81 21.39 5.54
C GLU A 457 21.58 20.47 5.68
N PRO A 458 20.63 20.74 6.61
CA PRO A 458 19.57 19.79 6.95
C PRO A 458 18.58 19.55 5.82
N VAL A 459 18.32 18.27 5.53
CA VAL A 459 17.34 17.85 4.51
C VAL A 459 15.92 17.92 5.08
N ASN A 460 15.29 19.09 4.98
CA ASN A 460 13.84 19.21 4.95
C ASN A 460 13.42 20.44 4.16
N GLU A 461 12.39 20.29 3.30
CA GLU A 461 11.92 21.26 2.30
C GLU A 461 12.79 21.44 1.03
N LYS A 462 12.93 20.37 0.23
CA LYS A 462 13.39 20.49 -1.17
C LYS A 462 12.47 21.34 -2.07
N MET A 463 11.17 21.36 -1.80
CA MET A 463 10.18 22.00 -2.67
C MET A 463 10.37 23.52 -2.75
N ILE A 464 10.48 24.05 -3.97
CA ILE A 464 10.64 25.48 -4.22
C ILE A 464 9.31 26.21 -3.90
N LYS A 465 9.34 27.00 -2.84
CA LYS A 465 8.20 27.80 -2.34
C LYS A 465 8.45 29.29 -2.52
N THR A 466 7.46 30.00 -3.04
CA THR A 466 7.35 31.47 -2.88
C THR A 466 7.22 31.80 -1.39
N PRO A 467 8.03 32.73 -0.84
CA PRO A 467 7.88 33.21 0.52
C PRO A 467 6.49 33.82 0.78
N ALA A 468 5.98 33.68 2.00
CA ALA A 468 4.67 34.23 2.38
C ALA A 468 4.62 35.77 2.20
N SER A 469 5.73 36.47 2.45
CA SER A 469 5.89 37.91 2.24
C SER A 469 5.90 38.35 0.77
N GLU A 470 6.13 37.42 -0.15
CA GLU A 470 6.23 37.70 -1.60
C GLU A 470 5.00 37.19 -2.37
N THR A 471 4.06 36.54 -1.69
CA THR A 471 2.88 35.93 -2.30
C THR A 471 1.95 36.99 -2.90
N LYS A 472 1.60 36.81 -4.18
CA LYS A 472 0.76 37.73 -4.97
C LYS A 472 -0.49 37.02 -5.45
N TYR A 473 -1.60 37.74 -5.47
CA TYR A 473 -2.89 37.26 -5.95
C TYR A 473 -3.42 38.09 -7.12
N ILE A 474 -4.27 37.49 -7.94
CA ILE A 474 -5.08 38.15 -8.97
C ILE A 474 -6.54 37.72 -8.76
N GLY A 475 -7.47 38.67 -8.90
CA GLY A 475 -8.90 38.41 -8.80
C GLY A 475 -9.35 37.94 -7.41
N ASN A 476 -10.43 37.14 -7.38
CA ASN A 476 -10.91 36.52 -6.15
C ASN A 476 -9.90 35.50 -5.62
N THR A 477 -9.68 35.46 -4.30
CA THR A 477 -8.69 34.57 -3.68
C THR A 477 -9.30 33.25 -3.21
N PHE A 478 -8.53 32.17 -3.34
CA PHE A 478 -8.80 30.87 -2.75
C PHE A 478 -7.67 30.53 -1.77
N ASP A 479 -8.03 30.22 -0.52
CA ASP A 479 -7.04 29.89 0.52
C ASP A 479 -6.58 28.44 0.37
N THR A 480 -5.28 28.23 0.23
CA THR A 480 -4.68 26.92 -0.03
C THR A 480 -3.17 26.91 0.20
N ASN A 481 -2.66 25.75 0.63
CA ASN A 481 -1.24 25.46 0.75
C ASN A 481 -0.55 25.25 -0.60
N ILE A 482 -1.30 25.08 -1.71
CA ILE A 482 -0.73 25.08 -3.07
C ILE A 482 0.03 26.39 -3.27
N ASN A 483 1.29 26.30 -3.70
CA ASN A 483 2.17 27.46 -3.77
C ASN A 483 1.81 28.39 -4.95
N THR A 484 1.41 27.84 -6.10
CA THR A 484 0.89 28.58 -7.27
C THR A 484 -0.39 27.95 -7.81
N TYR A 485 -1.41 28.78 -8.08
CA TYR A 485 -2.59 28.34 -8.84
C TYR A 485 -3.06 29.42 -9.82
N LEU A 486 -3.71 29.01 -10.91
CA LEU A 486 -4.27 29.89 -11.94
C LEU A 486 -5.61 29.33 -12.42
N ILE A 487 -6.60 30.22 -12.58
CA ILE A 487 -7.90 29.94 -13.19
C ILE A 487 -8.12 30.93 -14.34
N ALA A 488 -8.34 30.40 -15.54
CA ALA A 488 -8.59 31.20 -16.74
C ALA A 488 -9.85 30.74 -17.49
N ASP A 489 -10.54 31.68 -18.14
CA ASP A 489 -11.58 31.33 -19.13
C ASP A 489 -10.92 30.66 -20.34
N TYR A 490 -11.46 29.50 -20.75
CA TYR A 490 -10.87 28.73 -21.85
C TYR A 490 -10.93 29.48 -23.18
N VAL A 491 -12.02 30.19 -23.47
CA VAL A 491 -12.27 30.82 -24.78
C VAL A 491 -11.37 32.04 -24.93
N THR A 492 -11.52 33.03 -24.04
CA THR A 492 -10.77 34.29 -24.10
C THR A 492 -9.30 34.09 -23.71
N GLY A 493 -9.01 33.19 -22.77
CA GLY A 493 -7.70 33.09 -22.11
C GLY A 493 -7.49 34.15 -21.02
N GLU A 494 -8.53 34.88 -20.64
CA GLU A 494 -8.50 35.82 -19.52
C GLU A 494 -8.26 35.08 -18.21
N ILE A 495 -7.29 35.54 -17.41
CA ILE A 495 -6.98 34.97 -16.10
C ILE A 495 -7.89 35.64 -15.06
N ILE A 496 -8.84 34.87 -14.56
CA ILE A 496 -9.92 35.33 -13.67
C ILE A 496 -9.45 35.36 -12.22
N SER A 497 -8.63 34.38 -11.82
CA SER A 497 -8.10 34.25 -10.46
C SER A 497 -6.73 33.58 -10.49
N GLY A 498 -5.86 33.91 -9.54
CA GLY A 498 -4.60 33.21 -9.36
C GLY A 498 -3.82 33.61 -8.11
N LYS A 499 -2.84 32.78 -7.78
CA LYS A 499 -1.82 32.95 -6.74
C LYS A 499 -0.46 32.65 -7.36
N ASN A 500 0.52 33.54 -7.20
CA ASN A 500 1.93 33.31 -7.57
C ASN A 500 2.12 32.85 -9.04
N ILE A 501 1.33 33.40 -9.96
CA ILE A 501 1.21 32.86 -11.33
C ILE A 501 2.37 33.23 -12.26
N ASP A 502 3.20 34.19 -11.85
CA ASP A 502 4.39 34.67 -12.55
C ASP A 502 5.69 34.13 -11.93
N ASP A 503 5.58 33.26 -10.92
CA ASP A 503 6.73 32.74 -10.20
C ASP A 503 7.35 31.55 -10.94
N ILE A 504 8.64 31.66 -11.25
CA ILE A 504 9.39 30.67 -12.01
C ILE A 504 9.70 29.46 -11.12
N ARG A 505 9.28 28.27 -11.55
CA ARG A 505 9.49 27.02 -10.82
C ARG A 505 9.68 25.83 -11.78
N PRO A 506 10.35 24.75 -11.36
CA PRO A 506 10.34 23.47 -12.08
C PRO A 506 8.91 23.03 -12.37
N ILE A 507 8.66 22.47 -13.55
CA ILE A 507 7.31 22.10 -13.98
C ILE A 507 7.07 20.58 -14.08
N ALA A 508 8.10 19.77 -13.85
CA ALA A 508 8.02 18.32 -13.95
C ALA A 508 7.37 17.87 -15.28
N SER A 509 6.58 16.79 -15.26
CA SER A 509 5.90 16.20 -16.42
C SER A 509 4.93 17.11 -17.20
N PHE A 510 4.71 18.37 -16.79
CA PHE A 510 4.07 19.37 -17.65
C PHE A 510 4.88 19.64 -18.92
N ALA A 511 6.21 19.44 -18.89
CA ALA A 511 7.07 19.57 -20.07
C ALA A 511 6.63 18.68 -21.24
N LYS A 512 6.07 17.50 -20.96
CA LYS A 512 5.56 16.56 -21.97
C LYS A 512 4.45 17.15 -22.84
N VAL A 513 3.68 18.12 -22.33
CA VAL A 513 2.66 18.84 -23.11
C VAL A 513 3.29 19.77 -24.15
N MET A 514 4.43 20.39 -23.82
CA MET A 514 5.23 21.13 -24.80
C MET A 514 5.85 20.19 -25.83
N THR A 515 6.40 19.05 -25.40
CA THR A 515 6.98 18.04 -26.28
C THR A 515 5.94 17.53 -27.28
N ALA A 516 4.75 17.14 -26.81
CA ALA A 516 3.62 16.78 -27.67
C ALA A 516 3.23 17.92 -28.63
N TYR A 517 3.13 19.16 -28.15
CA TYR A 517 2.85 20.31 -29.02
C TYR A 517 3.92 20.49 -30.11
N GLN A 518 5.20 20.35 -29.78
CA GLN A 518 6.31 20.48 -30.72
C GLN A 518 6.29 19.36 -31.77
N LEU A 519 6.11 18.10 -31.35
CA LEU A 519 6.00 16.95 -32.26
C LEU A 519 4.82 17.09 -33.24
N MET A 520 3.66 17.54 -32.74
CA MET A 520 2.48 17.77 -33.59
C MET A 520 2.65 19.01 -34.49
N LYS A 521 3.39 20.04 -34.06
CA LYS A 521 3.78 21.20 -34.89
C LYS A 521 4.73 20.80 -36.02
N GLU A 522 5.63 19.85 -35.77
CA GLU A 522 6.59 19.29 -36.75
C GLU A 522 5.96 18.22 -37.65
N GLY A 523 4.73 17.78 -37.38
CA GLY A 523 3.99 16.84 -38.23
C GLY A 523 4.40 15.38 -38.05
N ILE A 524 4.67 14.95 -36.81
CA ILE A 524 5.05 13.57 -36.49
C ILE A 524 4.13 12.52 -37.14
N ASN A 525 4.73 11.50 -37.75
CA ASN A 525 4.01 10.36 -38.26
C ASN A 525 3.63 9.42 -37.10
N LEU A 526 2.37 9.48 -36.65
CA LEU A 526 1.84 8.60 -35.59
C LEU A 526 1.72 7.12 -36.02
N ASN A 527 1.70 6.83 -37.32
CA ASN A 527 1.82 5.47 -37.87
C ASN A 527 3.28 5.04 -38.05
N GLY A 528 4.24 5.93 -37.77
CA GLY A 528 5.64 5.60 -37.57
C GLY A 528 5.81 4.77 -36.29
N SER A 529 7.03 4.28 -36.07
CA SER A 529 7.32 3.41 -34.93
C SER A 529 8.78 3.51 -34.54
N LYS A 530 9.06 3.38 -33.24
CA LYS A 530 10.42 3.36 -32.69
C LYS A 530 10.66 2.04 -31.95
N THR A 531 11.89 1.56 -32.05
CA THR A 531 12.38 0.41 -31.29
C THR A 531 13.04 0.89 -30.01
N TYR A 532 12.78 0.22 -28.89
CA TYR A 532 13.39 0.57 -27.62
C TYR A 532 14.86 0.15 -27.58
N ASP A 533 15.69 1.11 -27.23
CA ASP A 533 17.11 0.97 -26.91
C ASP A 533 17.33 1.52 -25.49
N PRO A 534 17.84 0.72 -24.53
CA PRO A 534 18.01 1.14 -23.14
C PRO A 534 19.15 2.14 -22.92
N THR A 535 20.04 2.34 -23.90
CA THR A 535 21.12 3.34 -23.89
C THR A 535 20.56 4.71 -24.22
N ASP A 536 19.88 4.82 -25.37
CA ASP A 536 19.41 6.10 -25.92
C ASP A 536 18.14 6.59 -25.21
N HIS A 537 17.27 5.68 -24.75
CA HIS A 537 15.99 6.02 -24.13
C HIS A 537 16.02 6.00 -22.59
N LYS A 538 17.22 6.01 -21.98
CA LYS A 538 17.42 5.85 -20.53
C LYS A 538 16.76 6.95 -19.68
N ALA A 539 15.53 6.70 -19.22
CA ALA A 539 14.81 7.58 -18.31
C ALA A 539 14.98 7.20 -16.82
N THR A 540 14.74 8.18 -15.94
CA THR A 540 14.55 7.97 -14.49
C THR A 540 13.08 8.20 -14.12
N TYR A 541 12.56 7.44 -13.16
CA TYR A 541 11.15 7.47 -12.70
C TYR A 541 10.11 7.07 -13.79
N HIS A 542 8.95 6.57 -13.34
CA HIS A 542 7.85 6.08 -14.19
C HIS A 542 8.32 5.05 -15.24
N THR A 543 8.62 3.84 -14.76
CA THR A 543 9.14 2.73 -15.55
C THR A 543 8.18 2.30 -16.66
N PHE A 544 8.77 1.93 -17.80
CA PHE A 544 8.06 1.45 -18.98
C PHE A 544 8.29 -0.05 -19.11
N ARG A 545 7.22 -0.84 -19.32
CA ARG A 545 7.27 -2.31 -19.41
C ARG A 545 7.76 -2.73 -20.80
N ILE A 546 9.04 -2.55 -21.09
CA ILE A 546 9.60 -2.81 -22.43
C ILE A 546 11.04 -3.29 -22.31
N VAL A 547 11.44 -4.25 -23.14
CA VAL A 547 12.80 -4.80 -23.22
C VAL A 547 13.49 -4.45 -24.53
N GLU A 548 14.83 -4.51 -24.52
CA GLU A 548 15.67 -4.07 -25.64
C GLU A 548 15.28 -4.74 -26.97
N GLY A 549 15.05 -3.92 -27.99
CA GLY A 549 14.68 -4.39 -29.32
C GLY A 549 13.18 -4.53 -29.56
N GLU A 550 12.32 -4.34 -28.57
CA GLU A 550 10.86 -4.26 -28.76
C GLU A 550 10.44 -2.99 -29.51
N LYS A 551 9.23 -2.97 -30.06
CA LYS A 551 8.81 -1.90 -30.99
C LYS A 551 7.37 -1.48 -30.79
N LEU A 552 7.13 -0.17 -30.81
CA LEU A 552 5.81 0.44 -30.62
C LEU A 552 5.50 1.48 -31.69
N PHE A 553 4.22 1.76 -31.94
CA PHE A 553 3.87 2.91 -32.78
C PHE A 553 4.14 4.22 -32.05
N ASN A 554 4.44 5.26 -32.83
CA ASN A 554 4.55 6.63 -32.36
C ASN A 554 3.24 7.13 -31.72
N ARG A 555 2.07 6.61 -32.13
CA ARG A 555 0.80 6.87 -31.43
C ARG A 555 0.88 6.38 -29.98
N ASP A 556 1.27 5.13 -29.75
CA ASP A 556 1.15 4.49 -28.44
C ASP A 556 2.13 5.13 -27.44
N LEU A 557 3.34 5.42 -27.92
CA LEU A 557 4.36 6.18 -27.18
C LEU A 557 3.86 7.57 -26.75
N LEU A 558 3.11 8.28 -27.61
CA LEU A 558 2.51 9.58 -27.30
C LEU A 558 1.39 9.46 -26.25
N TYR A 559 0.54 8.44 -26.36
CA TYR A 559 -0.56 8.20 -25.43
C TYR A 559 -0.03 7.82 -24.04
N ALA A 560 0.85 6.83 -23.96
CA ALA A 560 1.50 6.37 -22.72
C ALA A 560 2.24 7.51 -22.00
N GLY A 561 3.00 8.31 -22.77
CA GLY A 561 3.72 9.47 -22.26
C GLY A 561 2.83 10.61 -21.73
N LEU A 562 1.58 10.73 -22.19
CA LEU A 562 0.65 11.77 -21.72
C LEU A 562 -0.30 11.29 -20.61
N ILE A 563 -0.79 10.06 -20.67
CA ILE A 563 -1.80 9.46 -19.77
C ILE A 563 -1.15 8.94 -18.48
N SER A 564 -0.29 7.94 -18.60
CA SER A 564 0.54 7.36 -17.52
C SER A 564 1.78 8.22 -17.20
N SER A 565 2.06 9.25 -17.99
CA SER A 565 3.19 10.17 -17.77
C SER A 565 4.58 9.55 -17.94
N LEU A 566 4.71 8.45 -18.68
CA LEU A 566 5.94 7.67 -18.80
C LEU A 566 7.06 8.46 -19.50
N ASN A 567 8.28 8.37 -18.95
CA ASN A 567 9.43 9.12 -19.45
C ASN A 567 10.07 8.46 -20.67
N THR A 568 10.32 7.14 -20.60
CA THR A 568 10.92 6.35 -21.70
C THR A 568 10.12 6.48 -23.00
N ALA A 569 8.79 6.38 -22.93
CA ALA A 569 7.91 6.50 -24.08
C ALA A 569 8.05 7.85 -24.81
N MET A 570 8.15 8.95 -24.05
CA MET A 570 8.36 10.28 -24.62
C MET A 570 9.74 10.44 -25.28
N ARG A 571 10.78 9.81 -24.73
CA ARG A 571 12.12 9.83 -25.37
C ARG A 571 12.14 9.02 -26.65
N MET A 572 11.55 7.82 -26.65
CA MET A 572 11.38 7.02 -27.88
C MET A 572 10.61 7.78 -28.96
N LEU A 573 9.62 8.57 -28.57
CA LEU A 573 8.86 9.39 -29.50
C LEU A 573 9.69 10.54 -30.09
N VAL A 574 10.54 11.19 -29.28
CA VAL A 574 11.47 12.24 -29.75
C VAL A 574 12.53 11.63 -30.68
N ASP A 575 13.13 10.50 -30.29
CA ASP A 575 14.11 9.76 -31.09
C ASP A 575 13.48 9.12 -32.37
N SER A 576 12.15 9.13 -32.50
CA SER A 576 11.50 8.82 -33.79
C SER A 576 11.60 9.94 -34.84
N VAL A 577 12.03 11.15 -34.44
CA VAL A 577 12.18 12.33 -35.32
C VAL A 577 13.51 13.08 -35.17
N GLU A 578 14.24 12.90 -34.07
CA GLU A 578 15.57 13.51 -33.82
C GLU A 578 16.36 12.64 -32.83
N GLU A 579 17.45 12.03 -33.29
CA GLU A 579 18.34 11.17 -32.49
C GLU A 579 19.09 11.95 -31.38
N ASP A 580 19.29 13.26 -31.56
CA ASP A 580 19.96 14.13 -30.60
C ASP A 580 18.93 14.95 -29.82
N GLU A 581 18.52 14.45 -28.66
CA GLU A 581 17.52 15.07 -27.79
C GLU A 581 17.83 16.57 -27.51
N SER A 582 19.11 16.96 -27.47
CA SER A 582 19.51 18.35 -27.25
C SER A 582 19.09 19.31 -28.38
N LYS A 583 19.02 18.83 -29.63
CA LYS A 583 18.46 19.59 -30.75
C LYS A 583 16.94 19.71 -30.61
N PHE A 584 16.25 18.66 -30.14
CA PHE A 584 14.82 18.73 -29.88
C PHE A 584 14.50 19.75 -28.77
N ILE A 585 15.22 19.70 -27.65
CA ILE A 585 15.15 20.69 -26.56
C ILE A 585 15.43 22.11 -27.08
N SER A 586 16.37 22.28 -28.00
CA SER A 586 16.65 23.57 -28.65
C SER A 586 15.46 24.08 -29.48
N ARG A 587 14.70 23.19 -30.14
CA ARG A 587 13.46 23.54 -30.86
C ARG A 587 12.31 23.86 -29.91
N MET A 588 12.15 23.13 -28.80
CA MET A 588 11.19 23.49 -27.74
C MET A 588 11.46 24.89 -27.18
N ASN A 589 12.71 25.22 -26.85
CA ASN A 589 13.10 26.55 -26.38
C ASN A 589 12.94 27.65 -27.45
N THR A 590 13.07 27.31 -28.74
CA THR A 590 12.81 28.24 -29.84
C THR A 590 11.31 28.53 -29.96
N THR A 591 10.46 27.49 -29.94
CA THR A 591 9.01 27.65 -29.93
C THR A 591 8.50 28.39 -28.68
N ALA A 592 9.13 28.21 -27.51
CA ALA A 592 8.81 28.99 -26.32
C ALA A 592 9.01 30.50 -26.54
N LYS A 593 10.12 30.89 -27.19
CA LYS A 593 10.40 32.29 -27.58
C LYS A 593 9.42 32.81 -28.64
N GLU A 594 9.06 31.98 -29.65
CA GLU A 594 8.05 32.32 -30.66
C GLU A 594 6.66 32.56 -30.04
N LEU A 595 6.32 31.79 -28.99
CA LEU A 595 5.09 31.97 -28.20
C LEU A 595 5.17 33.14 -27.20
N GLY A 596 6.31 33.84 -27.13
CA GLY A 596 6.52 35.00 -26.25
C GLY A 596 6.75 34.63 -24.78
N LEU A 597 7.05 33.37 -24.47
CA LEU A 597 7.29 32.87 -23.12
C LEU A 597 8.73 33.23 -22.73
N LYS A 598 8.89 34.16 -21.79
CA LYS A 598 10.18 34.75 -21.44
C LYS A 598 10.85 34.04 -20.25
N ASN A 599 10.08 33.29 -19.48
CA ASN A 599 10.49 32.66 -18.23
C ASN A 599 10.43 31.11 -18.32
N THR A 600 9.81 30.56 -19.37
CA THR A 600 9.89 29.14 -19.73
C THR A 600 11.26 28.79 -20.31
N ILE A 601 11.90 27.75 -19.76
CA ILE A 601 13.11 27.11 -20.30
C ILE A 601 12.93 25.60 -20.19
N PHE A 602 13.32 24.86 -21.23
CA PHE A 602 13.35 23.39 -21.24
C PHE A 602 14.79 22.88 -21.20
N ASP A 603 15.01 21.85 -20.38
CA ASP A 603 16.29 21.16 -20.14
C ASP A 603 16.12 19.62 -20.17
N SER A 604 14.90 19.16 -20.51
CA SER A 604 14.51 17.76 -20.72
C SER A 604 13.21 17.76 -21.53
N VAL A 605 13.02 16.76 -22.38
CA VAL A 605 11.76 16.56 -23.13
C VAL A 605 10.65 15.94 -22.28
N THR A 606 10.99 15.40 -21.10
CA THR A 606 10.04 14.79 -20.17
C THR A 606 9.76 15.70 -18.97
N GLY A 607 10.71 16.58 -18.64
CA GLY A 607 10.68 17.46 -17.47
C GLY A 607 11.27 16.87 -16.20
N GLU A 608 12.03 15.76 -16.26
CA GLU A 608 12.69 15.20 -15.07
C GLU A 608 13.84 16.07 -14.52
N ASN A 609 14.40 16.98 -15.33
CA ASN A 609 15.46 17.91 -14.94
C ASN A 609 14.92 19.22 -14.37
N LEU A 610 15.45 19.66 -13.22
CA LEU A 610 15.08 20.92 -12.54
C LEU A 610 15.35 22.19 -13.37
N GLY A 611 16.21 22.12 -14.39
CA GLY A 611 16.38 23.20 -15.37
C GLY A 611 15.11 23.48 -16.18
N THR A 612 14.20 22.51 -16.27
CA THR A 612 12.91 22.61 -16.98
C THR A 612 11.88 23.33 -16.12
N LYS A 613 11.71 24.63 -16.40
CA LYS A 613 10.97 25.57 -15.55
C LYS A 613 10.10 26.51 -16.35
N SER A 614 9.07 27.04 -15.71
CA SER A 614 8.12 28.00 -16.28
C SER A 614 7.36 28.71 -15.17
N THR A 615 6.51 29.67 -15.55
CA THR A 615 5.44 30.20 -14.71
C THR A 615 4.10 29.54 -15.06
N ALA A 616 3.10 29.62 -14.19
CA ALA A 616 1.75 29.14 -14.50
C ALA A 616 1.10 29.95 -15.63
N ARG A 617 1.36 31.26 -15.71
CA ARG A 617 0.88 32.14 -16.80
C ARG A 617 1.43 31.71 -18.16
N GLU A 618 2.72 31.37 -18.24
CA GLU A 618 3.33 30.94 -19.51
C GLU A 618 2.93 29.50 -19.85
N TYR A 619 2.78 28.63 -18.85
CA TYR A 619 2.28 27.27 -19.06
C TYR A 619 0.81 27.23 -19.52
N LEU A 620 -0.05 28.17 -19.11
CA LEU A 620 -1.40 28.34 -19.67
C LEU A 620 -1.36 28.46 -21.20
N THR A 621 -0.40 29.20 -21.75
CA THR A 621 -0.25 29.37 -23.20
C THR A 621 0.19 28.07 -23.87
N ILE A 622 1.14 27.33 -23.28
CA ILE A 622 1.56 26.01 -23.76
C ILE A 622 0.38 25.04 -23.77
N TYR A 623 -0.31 24.92 -22.64
CA TYR A 623 -1.42 24.00 -22.45
C TYR A 623 -2.56 24.31 -23.43
N LYS A 624 -2.98 25.58 -23.54
CA LYS A 624 -4.00 26.03 -24.50
C LYS A 624 -3.55 25.85 -25.97
N LYS A 625 -2.27 25.97 -26.30
CA LYS A 625 -1.75 25.68 -27.66
C LYS A 625 -1.75 24.19 -27.98
N ALA A 626 -1.35 23.34 -27.04
CA ALA A 626 -1.32 21.89 -27.20
C ALA A 626 -2.72 21.30 -27.42
N ILE A 627 -3.68 21.65 -26.56
CA ILE A 627 -5.06 21.12 -26.62
C ILE A 627 -5.92 21.73 -27.76
N ASN A 628 -5.37 22.63 -28.59
CA ASN A 628 -6.00 22.98 -29.86
C ASN A 628 -5.72 21.92 -30.96
N ASN A 629 -4.81 20.99 -30.73
CA ASN A 629 -4.68 19.80 -31.55
C ASN A 629 -5.68 18.74 -31.08
N ASN A 630 -6.55 18.27 -31.98
CA ASN A 630 -7.62 17.31 -31.65
C ASN A 630 -7.11 15.99 -31.06
N GLU A 631 -5.94 15.52 -31.51
CA GLU A 631 -5.31 14.30 -30.98
C GLU A 631 -4.96 14.54 -29.52
N VAL A 632 -4.03 15.48 -29.25
CA VAL A 632 -3.53 15.82 -27.90
C VAL A 632 -4.65 16.14 -26.92
N ASN A 633 -5.69 16.86 -27.36
CA ASN A 633 -6.89 17.13 -26.56
C ASN A 633 -7.63 15.85 -26.15
N THR A 634 -7.75 14.89 -27.08
CA THR A 634 -8.40 13.59 -26.83
C THR A 634 -7.54 12.75 -25.89
N LEU A 635 -6.22 12.69 -26.11
CA LEU A 635 -5.30 11.82 -25.33
C LEU A 635 -5.30 12.19 -23.86
N LEU A 636 -5.16 13.50 -23.58
CA LEU A 636 -5.20 14.05 -22.23
C LEU A 636 -6.59 13.94 -21.58
N GLY A 637 -7.62 13.53 -22.31
CA GLY A 637 -8.99 13.29 -21.82
C GLY A 637 -9.34 11.80 -21.64
N LEU A 638 -8.47 10.87 -22.03
CA LEU A 638 -8.69 9.45 -21.83
C LEU A 638 -8.54 9.08 -20.34
N LYS A 639 -9.36 8.12 -19.89
CA LYS A 639 -9.27 7.58 -18.51
C LYS A 639 -8.21 6.50 -18.37
N SER A 640 -8.04 5.73 -19.43
CA SER A 640 -7.01 4.72 -19.62
C SER A 640 -6.75 4.53 -21.12
N TYR A 641 -5.68 3.84 -21.47
CA TYR A 641 -5.35 3.45 -22.84
C TYR A 641 -4.70 2.06 -22.87
N GLU A 642 -4.99 1.27 -23.90
CA GLU A 642 -4.50 -0.09 -24.07
C GLU A 642 -3.99 -0.26 -25.52
N TYR A 643 -2.86 -0.95 -25.70
CA TYR A 643 -2.22 -1.16 -26.99
C TYR A 643 -1.31 -2.40 -26.96
N ASP A 644 -0.96 -2.89 -28.15
CA ASP A 644 -0.05 -4.02 -28.32
C ASP A 644 1.23 -3.58 -29.04
N GLU A 645 2.31 -4.30 -28.78
CA GLU A 645 3.60 -4.11 -29.45
C GLU A 645 3.57 -4.52 -30.93
N LEU A 646 4.31 -3.77 -31.74
CA LEU A 646 4.61 -4.11 -33.13
C LEU A 646 5.64 -5.24 -33.26
N LYS A 647 6.48 -5.42 -32.23
CA LYS A 647 7.46 -6.47 -32.14
C LYS A 647 7.73 -6.72 -30.66
N ASP A 648 7.18 -7.82 -30.20
CA ASP A 648 7.38 -8.47 -28.91
C ASP A 648 8.67 -9.31 -28.93
N ILE A 649 9.41 -9.31 -27.82
CA ILE A 649 10.63 -10.10 -27.60
C ILE A 649 10.52 -11.00 -26.36
N ASP A 650 9.89 -10.55 -25.29
CA ASP A 650 9.82 -11.30 -24.02
C ASP A 650 8.57 -12.20 -23.86
N GLY A 651 7.58 -12.05 -24.75
CA GLY A 651 6.30 -12.77 -24.74
C GLY A 651 5.15 -12.00 -24.09
N LEU A 652 5.33 -10.70 -23.76
CA LEU A 652 4.36 -9.86 -23.05
C LEU A 652 3.89 -8.66 -23.89
N PRO A 653 3.31 -8.86 -25.10
CA PRO A 653 3.06 -7.81 -26.09
C PRO A 653 2.08 -6.71 -25.65
N HIS A 654 1.36 -6.87 -24.54
CA HIS A 654 0.17 -6.08 -24.22
C HIS A 654 0.38 -5.06 -23.10
N HIS A 655 0.09 -3.79 -23.40
CA HIS A 655 0.24 -2.65 -22.50
C HIS A 655 -1.11 -2.04 -22.14
N TYR A 656 -1.20 -1.56 -20.89
CA TYR A 656 -2.36 -0.83 -20.36
C TYR A 656 -1.93 0.29 -19.41
N ASP A 657 -2.43 1.51 -19.65
CA ASP A 657 -2.00 2.75 -19.03
C ASP A 657 -3.20 3.49 -18.41
N ASP A 658 -3.21 3.67 -17.09
CA ASP A 658 -4.23 4.46 -16.39
C ASP A 658 -3.88 5.94 -16.35
N HIS A 659 -4.88 6.82 -16.44
CA HIS A 659 -4.62 8.25 -16.35
C HIS A 659 -4.19 8.65 -14.94
N THR A 660 -2.96 9.16 -14.85
CA THR A 660 -2.35 9.67 -13.61
C THR A 660 -3.19 10.70 -12.83
N ASN A 661 -4.15 11.40 -13.46
CA ASN A 661 -5.11 12.25 -12.73
C ASN A 661 -6.32 11.43 -12.27
N GLN A 662 -6.35 11.03 -10.99
CA GLN A 662 -7.45 10.22 -10.45
C GLN A 662 -8.82 10.94 -10.45
N LEU A 663 -8.86 12.27 -10.56
CA LEU A 663 -10.12 13.02 -10.62
C LEU A 663 -10.96 12.66 -11.86
N VAL A 664 -10.36 12.14 -12.95
CA VAL A 664 -11.13 11.72 -14.14
C VAL A 664 -12.03 10.52 -13.88
N GLN A 665 -11.84 9.80 -12.78
CA GLN A 665 -12.70 8.69 -12.36
C GLN A 665 -13.92 9.16 -11.53
N GLN A 666 -13.92 10.39 -11.03
CA GLN A 666 -15.06 10.93 -10.29
C GLN A 666 -16.32 11.01 -11.17
N THR A 667 -17.47 10.80 -10.53
CA THR A 667 -18.80 10.97 -11.14
C THR A 667 -19.64 11.85 -10.22
N HIS A 668 -20.62 12.58 -10.77
CA HIS A 668 -21.54 13.45 -10.03
C HIS A 668 -20.91 14.73 -9.43
N THR A 669 -19.96 15.32 -10.15
CA THR A 669 -19.27 16.59 -9.83
C THR A 669 -19.99 17.83 -10.40
N ALA A 670 -19.63 19.02 -9.93
CA ALA A 670 -20.14 20.30 -10.47
C ALA A 670 -19.59 20.64 -11.89
N TYR A 671 -18.57 19.90 -12.32
CA TYR A 671 -17.86 20.06 -13.58
C TYR A 671 -17.42 18.70 -14.14
N ASN A 672 -17.20 18.63 -15.45
CA ASN A 672 -16.55 17.50 -16.09
C ASN A 672 -15.11 17.89 -16.47
N ILE A 673 -14.15 17.01 -16.22
CA ILE A 673 -12.79 17.16 -16.76
C ILE A 673 -12.82 16.73 -18.23
N ILE A 674 -12.42 17.63 -19.13
CA ILE A 674 -12.29 17.35 -20.57
C ILE A 674 -10.93 16.75 -20.86
N ASN A 675 -9.88 17.34 -20.27
CA ASN A 675 -8.52 16.85 -20.37
C ASN A 675 -7.68 17.31 -19.18
N SER A 676 -6.59 16.60 -18.87
CA SER A 676 -5.69 16.96 -17.78
C SER A 676 -4.25 16.45 -17.95
N LYS A 677 -3.28 17.10 -17.28
CA LYS A 677 -1.92 16.59 -17.11
C LYS A 677 -1.43 16.83 -15.69
N THR A 678 -0.79 15.80 -15.13
CA THR A 678 -0.08 15.78 -13.84
C THR A 678 1.42 16.07 -14.00
N GLY A 679 2.08 16.50 -12.92
CA GLY A 679 3.54 16.51 -12.79
C GLY A 679 3.96 16.49 -11.33
N TYR A 680 5.10 15.85 -11.03
CA TYR A 680 5.70 15.79 -9.71
C TYR A 680 7.23 15.71 -9.80
N LEU A 681 7.91 16.43 -8.92
CA LEU A 681 9.29 16.25 -8.45
C LEU A 681 9.32 16.77 -7.01
N ASP A 682 10.22 16.28 -6.15
CA ASP A 682 10.36 16.78 -4.76
C ASP A 682 10.54 18.31 -4.71
N GLU A 683 11.31 18.86 -5.65
CA GLU A 683 11.60 20.28 -5.77
C GLU A 683 10.46 21.08 -6.45
N ALA A 684 9.62 20.42 -7.26
CA ALA A 684 8.50 21.05 -7.96
C ALA A 684 7.19 21.07 -7.14
N GLY A 685 7.02 20.06 -6.27
CA GLY A 685 5.74 19.68 -5.69
C GLY A 685 4.78 19.11 -6.73
N ASP A 686 3.59 18.70 -6.30
CA ASP A 686 2.56 18.24 -7.23
C ASP A 686 1.99 19.41 -8.04
N GLY A 687 1.82 19.15 -9.33
CA GLY A 687 1.15 20.00 -10.29
C GLY A 687 0.04 19.27 -11.02
N LEU A 688 -1.09 19.94 -11.17
CA LEU A 688 -2.22 19.47 -11.97
C LEU A 688 -2.74 20.61 -12.86
N ALA A 689 -2.80 20.36 -14.16
CA ALA A 689 -3.44 21.22 -15.15
C ALA A 689 -4.65 20.51 -15.74
N MET A 690 -5.78 21.20 -15.86
CA MET A 690 -7.04 20.64 -16.37
C MET A 690 -7.77 21.65 -17.25
N LEU A 691 -8.37 21.17 -18.35
CA LEU A 691 -9.53 21.83 -18.95
C LEU A 691 -10.80 21.22 -18.34
N VAL A 692 -11.62 22.05 -17.71
CA VAL A 692 -12.89 21.63 -17.11
C VAL A 692 -14.09 22.34 -17.75
N GLN A 693 -15.23 21.67 -17.80
CA GLN A 693 -16.50 22.24 -18.23
C GLN A 693 -17.49 22.25 -17.07
N ARG A 694 -18.04 23.41 -16.74
CA ARG A 694 -19.07 23.56 -15.71
C ARG A 694 -20.40 22.95 -16.18
N ASN A 695 -21.00 22.11 -15.36
CA ASN A 695 -22.19 21.35 -15.74
C ASN A 695 -23.47 22.21 -15.82
N LYS A 696 -23.51 23.36 -15.14
CA LYS A 696 -24.69 24.25 -15.08
C LYS A 696 -24.89 25.11 -16.33
N ASP A 697 -23.82 25.58 -16.96
CA ASP A 697 -23.86 26.57 -18.05
C ASP A 697 -22.89 26.26 -19.21
N ALA A 698 -22.25 25.08 -19.19
CA ALA A 698 -21.28 24.61 -20.18
C ALA A 698 -20.05 25.52 -20.40
N LYS A 699 -19.82 26.53 -19.54
CA LYS A 699 -18.58 27.33 -19.58
C LYS A 699 -17.36 26.46 -19.32
N LYS A 700 -16.24 26.79 -19.97
CA LYS A 700 -14.99 26.04 -19.87
C LYS A 700 -13.90 26.89 -19.21
N PHE A 701 -13.18 26.28 -18.29
CA PHE A 701 -12.11 26.92 -17.53
C PHE A 701 -10.83 26.08 -17.61
N ILE A 702 -9.68 26.74 -17.71
CA ILE A 702 -8.39 26.09 -17.47
C ILE A 702 -8.02 26.33 -16.01
N ILE A 703 -7.77 25.25 -15.28
CA ILE A 703 -7.28 25.24 -13.89
C ILE A 703 -5.85 24.72 -13.92
N ILE A 704 -4.89 25.48 -13.38
CA ILE A 704 -3.50 25.06 -13.24
C ILE A 704 -3.10 25.21 -11.78
N THR A 705 -2.47 24.19 -11.22
CA THR A 705 -1.92 24.16 -9.87
C THR A 705 -0.47 23.65 -9.94
N MET A 706 0.42 24.22 -9.14
CA MET A 706 1.85 23.91 -9.12
C MET A 706 2.41 24.12 -7.71
N GLY A 707 3.35 23.28 -7.28
CA GLY A 707 3.89 23.37 -5.93
C GLY A 707 2.84 23.08 -4.86
N ASN A 708 2.01 22.06 -5.06
CA ASN A 708 1.25 21.48 -3.97
C ASN A 708 2.23 20.65 -3.09
N PRO A 709 2.44 21.01 -1.81
CA PRO A 709 3.39 20.31 -0.94
C PRO A 709 2.87 18.95 -0.41
N ASP A 710 1.59 18.63 -0.61
CA ASP A 710 0.97 17.41 -0.10
C ASP A 710 0.77 16.40 -1.24
N HIS A 711 1.79 15.55 -1.44
CA HIS A 711 1.75 14.49 -2.46
C HIS A 711 0.69 13.43 -2.17
N SER A 712 0.44 13.13 -0.88
CA SER A 712 -0.54 12.14 -0.46
C SER A 712 -1.98 12.59 -0.77
N ASN A 713 -2.27 13.89 -0.66
CA ASN A 713 -3.56 14.49 -1.00
C ASN A 713 -3.49 15.35 -2.28
N ARG A 714 -2.60 15.01 -3.22
CA ARG A 714 -2.25 15.82 -4.41
C ARG A 714 -3.43 16.33 -5.23
N PHE A 715 -4.55 15.59 -5.25
CA PHE A 715 -5.77 15.94 -6.00
C PHE A 715 -6.83 16.70 -5.17
N LEU A 716 -6.75 16.72 -3.84
CA LEU A 716 -7.76 17.32 -2.97
C LEU A 716 -7.85 18.84 -3.15
N ALA A 717 -6.72 19.54 -3.01
CA ALA A 717 -6.70 20.99 -3.12
C ALA A 717 -6.99 21.51 -4.55
N PRO A 718 -6.54 20.85 -5.64
CA PRO A 718 -6.99 21.17 -7.00
C PRO A 718 -8.49 20.95 -7.24
N ASP A 719 -9.09 19.88 -6.70
CA ASP A 719 -10.55 19.67 -6.78
C ASP A 719 -11.34 20.73 -6.00
N GLN A 720 -10.91 21.07 -4.78
CA GLN A 720 -11.52 22.13 -3.98
C GLN A 720 -11.44 23.50 -4.69
N LEU A 721 -10.28 23.85 -5.26
CA LEU A 721 -10.08 25.05 -6.08
C LEU A 721 -11.03 25.05 -7.29
N THR A 722 -11.18 23.90 -7.96
CA THR A 722 -12.05 23.76 -9.13
C THR A 722 -13.52 23.93 -8.75
N ASN A 723 -14.00 23.26 -7.71
CA ASN A 723 -15.37 23.42 -7.22
C ASN A 723 -15.66 24.86 -6.73
N TRP A 724 -14.68 25.51 -6.09
CA TRP A 724 -14.76 26.93 -5.76
C TRP A 724 -14.90 27.80 -7.02
N ALA A 725 -14.08 27.57 -8.05
CA ALA A 725 -14.16 28.28 -9.33
C ALA A 725 -15.53 28.08 -9.99
N MET A 726 -16.06 26.86 -9.99
CA MET A 726 -17.39 26.58 -10.55
C MET A 726 -18.52 27.30 -9.83
N SER A 727 -18.33 27.66 -8.55
CA SER A 727 -19.35 28.26 -7.71
C SER A 727 -19.29 29.79 -7.64
N ASN A 728 -18.12 30.39 -7.89
CA ASN A 728 -17.85 31.81 -7.62
C ASN A 728 -17.55 32.68 -8.87
N LEU A 729 -17.46 32.09 -10.07
CA LEU A 729 -17.02 32.77 -11.32
C LEU A 729 -18.06 32.71 -12.48
#